data_AF-A0A420SPB2-F1
#
_entry.id   AF-A0A420SPB2-F1
#
_cell.length_a   1.000
_cell.length_b   1.000
_cell.length_c   1.000
_cell.angle_alpha   90.00
_cell.angle_beta   90.00
_cell.angle_gamma   90.00
#
_symmetry.space_group_name_H-M   'P 1'
#
loop_
_entity.id
_entity.type
_entity.pdbx_description
1 polymer ?
#
loop_
_entity_poly.entity_id
_entity_poly.type
_entity_poly.pdbx_seq_one_letter_code
_entity_poly.pdbx_strand_id
1 'polypeptide(L)'
;MDVAGLAIGIVSLYTACRDCYNFFTTVNAAQTESSAHLRELEIQQSILKAWGFHWQIQNEEDHNPGHSNHTRRKRSKLHAYLLSNRFKAEGVFKTLSALADTLSDQKKLTKRYGIQLQPTKTIQDGSQPTQDVELIIPDAKIEDVEPVLREVRNRLTVLNKLKWALKDKDNFKKLIADLRSHSESLYRLCPENAFESMNIYLTMECLARQESPDGLKWTSTLATEHARIDKESLVRQGYELLASTATLKASVNKNRERKEVNERSLTSIEEIKPEMRYLGKGLALFEEQVVYVEMRDYRGPPLDFTEEQKQRLKSRRKRERFLASFPSYSKPDLSQIDQYSSSDDDEPIERVRPADPKVRALVKNFVDTFQGANMMKNVYGLDIIGMIDHTEGDDKGHCSILYRLPGTIGVQSRERPAENLKLRAPVTLQSLLGTRQKKGIRSTLGTRFELARRLVRAVCLLHSSGWLHKNIRAESVMFFPEHVNTLQEDRYEVKIEIDVSKPSLMGYIFSRPDNIIIPTNPPSAPKIERPGDFRYPESSEMSTVWDNQYGESEWQPRKQTPRSASIYGRNMLGKVDSADDTKETNISGFTLDYYQHPAKHADPKRLYRHAYDVYSLGILLIEVGLWKSLKSDESSASYRHPGYNNSPYYNEEDHYERRRRICENHLDSLRWECGDTYADVVLSCLMIDSSDDEVAKASERELCGRIVADLENCQA
;
A
#
# COMPACT_ATOMS: atom_id res chain seq x y z
N MET A 1 -14.39 -38.51 -22.88
CA MET A 1 -14.22 -37.70 -21.66
C MET A 1 -15.04 -36.43 -21.77
N ASP A 2 -16.08 -36.30 -20.95
CA ASP A 2 -16.83 -35.05 -20.78
C ASP A 2 -15.94 -34.04 -20.03
N VAL A 3 -15.70 -32.89 -20.65
CA VAL A 3 -14.77 -31.88 -20.12
C VAL A 3 -15.37 -31.16 -18.91
N ALA A 4 -16.71 -31.14 -18.79
CA ALA A 4 -17.38 -30.54 -17.64
C ALA A 4 -17.14 -31.33 -16.34
N GLY A 5 -17.36 -32.65 -16.35
CA GLY A 5 -17.03 -33.45 -15.16
C GLY A 5 -15.53 -33.55 -14.88
N LEU A 6 -14.66 -33.45 -15.90
CA LEU A 6 -13.20 -33.39 -15.69
C LEU A 6 -12.80 -32.12 -14.92
N ALA A 7 -13.41 -30.98 -15.23
CA ALA A 7 -13.17 -29.73 -14.51
C ALA A 7 -13.62 -29.81 -13.04
N ILE A 8 -14.76 -30.45 -12.75
CA ILE A 8 -15.23 -30.70 -11.38
C ILE A 8 -14.23 -31.60 -10.63
N GLY A 9 -13.74 -32.65 -11.29
CA GLY A 9 -12.74 -33.55 -10.72
C GLY A 9 -11.41 -32.85 -10.43
N ILE A 10 -10.97 -31.93 -11.29
CA ILE A 10 -9.78 -31.10 -11.07
C ILE A 10 -9.93 -30.22 -9.83
N VAL A 11 -11.08 -29.57 -9.64
CA VAL A 11 -11.36 -28.77 -8.44
C VAL A 11 -11.31 -29.65 -7.18
N SER A 12 -11.90 -30.84 -7.23
CA SER A 12 -11.88 -31.79 -6.10
C SER A 12 -10.48 -32.35 -5.80
N LEU A 13 -9.66 -32.58 -6.82
CA LEU A 13 -8.26 -32.98 -6.63
C LEU A 13 -7.43 -31.85 -6.03
N TYR A 14 -7.65 -30.61 -6.49
CA TYR A 14 -6.98 -29.43 -5.95
C TYR A 14 -7.24 -29.30 -4.44
N THR A 15 -8.50 -29.39 -4.01
CA THR A 15 -8.85 -29.32 -2.58
C THR A 15 -8.20 -30.44 -1.79
N ALA A 16 -8.24 -31.68 -2.30
CA ALA A 16 -7.56 -32.81 -1.67
C ALA A 16 -6.03 -32.61 -1.56
N CYS A 17 -5.37 -32.08 -2.60
CA CYS A 17 -3.94 -31.75 -2.54
C CYS A 17 -3.65 -30.68 -1.49
N ARG A 18 -4.47 -29.61 -1.44
CA ARG A 18 -4.34 -28.54 -0.44
C ARG A 18 -4.45 -29.09 0.98
N ASP A 19 -5.40 -29.99 1.22
CA ASP A 19 -5.63 -30.60 2.53
C ASP A 19 -4.49 -31.57 2.88
N CYS A 20 -3.94 -32.31 1.90
CA CYS A 20 -2.72 -33.09 2.10
C CYS A 20 -1.52 -32.22 2.50
N TYR A 21 -1.38 -31.00 1.93
CA TYR A 21 -0.35 -30.07 2.39
C TYR A 21 -0.59 -29.59 3.83
N ASN A 22 -1.84 -29.29 4.18
CA ASN A 22 -2.21 -28.86 5.54
C ASN A 22 -1.80 -29.90 6.60
N PHE A 23 -1.90 -31.19 6.29
CA PHE A 23 -1.41 -32.27 7.16
C PHE A 23 0.07 -32.09 7.55
N PHE A 24 0.91 -31.65 6.61
CA PHE A 24 2.33 -31.43 6.88
C PHE A 24 2.64 -30.07 7.51
N THR A 25 1.84 -29.03 7.25
CA THR A 25 2.15 -27.65 7.67
C THR A 25 1.44 -27.20 8.97
N THR A 26 0.39 -27.89 9.41
CA THR A 26 -0.33 -27.58 10.66
C THR A 26 0.34 -28.13 11.93
N VAL A 27 1.17 -29.17 11.80
CA VAL A 27 1.84 -29.81 12.94
C VAL A 27 3.08 -29.01 13.33
N ASN A 28 2.91 -28.11 14.30
CA ASN A 28 3.98 -27.27 14.88
C ASN A 28 4.89 -28.07 15.84
N ALA A 29 5.37 -29.24 15.41
CA ALA A 29 6.15 -30.16 16.22
C ALA A 29 7.35 -30.70 15.44
N ALA A 30 8.31 -29.83 15.12
CA ALA A 30 9.66 -30.29 14.85
C ALA A 30 10.67 -29.21 15.25
N GLN A 31 11.69 -29.65 15.98
CA GLN A 31 12.77 -28.86 16.57
C GLN A 31 13.39 -27.85 15.59
N THR A 32 14.01 -26.83 16.17
CA THR A 32 14.70 -25.68 15.55
C THR A 32 15.60 -25.98 14.34
N GLU A 33 16.06 -27.23 14.16
CA GLU A 33 16.92 -27.67 13.04
C GLU A 33 16.18 -28.25 11.80
N SER A 34 14.85 -28.33 11.84
CA SER A 34 13.98 -28.86 10.77
C SER A 34 13.17 -27.78 10.03
N SER A 35 13.31 -26.52 10.46
CA SER A 35 12.57 -25.36 9.93
C SER A 35 12.78 -25.12 8.44
N ALA A 36 13.99 -25.32 7.92
CA ALA A 36 14.31 -25.01 6.52
C ALA A 36 13.46 -25.78 5.50
N HIS A 37 13.38 -27.10 5.65
CA HIS A 37 12.63 -27.93 4.70
C HIS A 37 11.12 -27.80 4.89
N LEU A 38 10.67 -27.53 6.12
CA LEU A 38 9.27 -27.20 6.41
C LEU A 38 8.84 -25.91 5.72
N ARG A 39 9.68 -24.87 5.75
CA ARG A 39 9.42 -23.63 5.03
C ARG A 39 9.44 -23.81 3.51
N GLU A 40 10.34 -24.64 2.98
CA GLU A 40 10.31 -24.98 1.55
C GLU A 40 8.98 -25.68 1.17
N LEU A 41 8.47 -26.54 2.04
CA LEU A 41 7.15 -27.16 1.88
C LEU A 41 6.00 -26.14 1.94
N GLU A 42 6.04 -25.18 2.88
CA GLU A 42 5.07 -24.09 2.96
C GLU A 42 5.08 -23.21 1.69
N ILE A 43 6.25 -22.98 1.10
CA ILE A 43 6.36 -22.28 -0.19
C ILE A 43 5.69 -23.10 -1.29
N GLN A 44 5.94 -24.42 -1.38
CA GLN A 44 5.26 -25.27 -2.36
C GLN A 44 3.74 -25.30 -2.16
N GLN A 45 3.27 -25.30 -0.90
CA GLN A 45 1.84 -25.16 -0.59
C GLN A 45 1.30 -23.81 -1.08
N SER A 46 2.04 -22.73 -0.87
CA SER A 46 1.65 -21.38 -1.27
C SER A 46 1.62 -21.22 -2.80
N ILE A 47 2.50 -21.91 -3.54
CA ILE A 47 2.47 -22.00 -5.00
C ILE A 47 1.19 -22.69 -5.47
N LEU A 48 0.80 -23.81 -4.84
CA LEU A 48 -0.47 -24.46 -5.14
C LEU A 48 -1.67 -23.53 -4.84
N LYS A 49 -1.65 -22.83 -3.70
CA LYS A 49 -2.68 -21.84 -3.37
C LYS A 49 -2.76 -20.73 -4.41
N ALA A 50 -1.64 -20.18 -4.86
CA ALA A 50 -1.58 -19.18 -5.93
C ALA A 50 -2.21 -19.69 -7.23
N TRP A 51 -1.95 -20.94 -7.60
CA TRP A 51 -2.59 -21.58 -8.75
C TRP A 51 -4.11 -21.65 -8.60
N GLY A 52 -4.62 -22.17 -7.46
CA GLY A 52 -6.06 -22.26 -7.22
C GLY A 52 -6.74 -20.90 -7.16
N PHE A 53 -6.04 -19.91 -6.59
CA PHE A 53 -6.47 -18.52 -6.53
C PHE A 53 -6.67 -17.90 -7.90
N HIS A 54 -5.69 -18.01 -8.81
CA HIS A 54 -5.81 -17.50 -10.19
C HIS A 54 -7.04 -18.05 -10.92
N TRP A 55 -7.37 -19.31 -10.63
CA TRP A 55 -8.50 -20.04 -11.19
C TRP A 55 -9.83 -19.81 -10.47
N GLN A 56 -9.83 -19.03 -9.40
CA GLN A 56 -10.98 -18.73 -8.56
C GLN A 56 -11.65 -19.99 -8.03
N ILE A 57 -10.84 -20.98 -7.63
CA ILE A 57 -11.34 -22.16 -6.91
C ILE A 57 -11.68 -21.68 -5.50
N GLN A 58 -12.97 -21.45 -5.22
CA GLN A 58 -13.44 -20.93 -3.94
C GLN A 58 -12.95 -21.79 -2.78
N ASN A 59 -12.50 -21.14 -1.70
CA ASN A 59 -12.40 -21.79 -0.40
C ASN A 59 -13.84 -21.96 0.11
N GLU A 60 -14.32 -23.18 0.26
CA GLU A 60 -15.66 -23.48 0.80
C GLU A 60 -15.81 -23.16 2.31
N GLU A 61 -15.27 -22.04 2.77
CA GLU A 61 -15.43 -21.56 4.16
C GLU A 61 -16.28 -20.27 4.26
N ASP A 62 -16.56 -19.58 3.15
CA ASP A 62 -17.39 -18.36 3.14
C ASP A 62 -18.88 -18.68 3.01
N HIS A 63 -19.47 -19.21 4.08
CA HIS A 63 -20.92 -19.17 4.27
C HIS A 63 -21.35 -17.77 4.75
N ASN A 64 -21.60 -16.87 3.81
CA ASN A 64 -22.48 -15.72 4.04
C ASN A 64 -23.76 -15.88 3.18
N PRO A 65 -24.88 -16.37 3.75
CA PRO A 65 -26.12 -16.62 3.02
C PRO A 65 -26.93 -15.33 2.89
N GLY A 66 -26.42 -14.36 2.15
CA GLY A 66 -27.00 -13.03 2.12
C GLY A 66 -26.58 -12.20 0.92
N HIS A 67 -26.82 -12.69 -0.29
CA HIS A 67 -27.47 -11.93 -1.38
C HIS A 67 -27.36 -12.66 -2.73
N SER A 68 -28.51 -12.70 -3.41
CA SER A 68 -28.77 -13.20 -4.78
C SER A 68 -28.90 -14.71 -4.98
N ASN A 69 -30.03 -15.25 -4.51
CA ASN A 69 -30.72 -16.32 -5.24
C ASN A 69 -31.12 -15.78 -6.63
N HIS A 70 -30.46 -16.30 -7.67
CA HIS A 70 -30.75 -16.26 -9.12
C HIS A 70 -29.52 -15.92 -9.97
N THR A 71 -28.50 -16.78 -9.96
CA THR A 71 -27.66 -16.95 -11.16
C THR A 71 -27.30 -18.41 -11.34
N ARG A 72 -27.81 -19.00 -12.44
CA ARG A 72 -27.21 -20.10 -13.21
C ARG A 72 -25.71 -20.20 -12.89
N ARG A 73 -25.25 -21.28 -12.21
CA ARG A 73 -23.83 -21.53 -11.84
C ARG A 73 -22.92 -20.90 -12.90
N LYS A 74 -22.36 -19.71 -12.64
CA LYS A 74 -21.39 -19.10 -13.54
C LYS A 74 -20.27 -20.12 -13.65
N ARG A 75 -20.02 -20.64 -14.85
CA ARG A 75 -18.89 -21.56 -15.07
C ARG A 75 -17.63 -20.85 -14.56
N SER A 76 -16.87 -21.48 -13.67
CA SER A 76 -15.64 -20.89 -13.13
C SER A 76 -14.67 -20.54 -14.26
N LYS A 77 -13.78 -19.57 -14.01
CA LYS A 77 -12.71 -19.19 -14.95
C LYS A 77 -11.93 -20.40 -15.45
N LEU A 78 -11.62 -21.32 -14.54
CA LEU A 78 -10.99 -22.61 -14.87
C LEU A 78 -11.86 -23.47 -15.80
N HIS A 79 -13.15 -23.60 -15.48
CA HIS A 79 -14.06 -24.41 -16.30
C HIS A 79 -14.14 -23.88 -17.74
N ALA A 80 -14.23 -22.56 -17.93
CA ALA A 80 -14.21 -21.96 -19.25
C ALA A 80 -12.89 -22.23 -19.99
N TYR A 81 -11.74 -22.05 -19.31
CA TYR A 81 -10.42 -22.29 -19.88
C TYR A 81 -10.22 -23.74 -20.32
N LEU A 82 -10.58 -24.71 -19.48
CA LEU A 82 -10.39 -26.13 -19.75
C LEU A 82 -11.30 -26.65 -20.87
N LEU A 83 -12.52 -26.08 -21.00
CA LEU A 83 -13.40 -26.36 -22.13
C LEU A 83 -12.75 -25.96 -23.46
N SER A 84 -12.09 -24.81 -23.50
CA SER A 84 -11.37 -24.32 -24.67
C SER A 84 -10.01 -24.99 -24.89
N ASN A 85 -9.46 -25.68 -23.87
CA ASN A 85 -8.11 -26.25 -23.88
C ASN A 85 -8.11 -27.71 -23.41
N ARG A 86 -8.82 -28.58 -24.12
CA ARG A 86 -9.05 -29.98 -23.71
C ARG A 86 -7.77 -30.76 -23.39
N PHE A 87 -6.70 -30.61 -24.17
CA PHE A 87 -5.42 -31.30 -23.92
C PHE A 87 -4.74 -30.84 -22.62
N LYS A 88 -4.92 -29.56 -22.26
CA LYS A 88 -4.41 -29.03 -21.00
C LYS A 88 -5.21 -29.55 -19.81
N ALA A 89 -6.51 -29.79 -19.97
CA ALA A 89 -7.35 -30.35 -18.90
C ALA A 89 -6.87 -31.74 -18.45
N GLU A 90 -6.54 -32.62 -19.40
CA GLU A 90 -5.97 -33.92 -19.07
C GLU A 90 -4.59 -33.81 -18.40
N GLY A 91 -3.75 -32.88 -18.87
CA GLY A 91 -2.47 -32.55 -18.24
C GLY A 91 -2.63 -32.10 -16.78
N VAL A 92 -3.52 -31.14 -16.52
CA VAL A 92 -3.79 -30.61 -15.17
C VAL A 92 -4.29 -31.71 -14.25
N PHE A 93 -5.23 -32.54 -14.73
CA PHE A 93 -5.75 -33.67 -13.96
C PHE A 93 -4.65 -34.67 -13.59
N LYS A 94 -3.80 -35.05 -14.55
CA LYS A 94 -2.68 -35.98 -14.31
C LYS A 94 -1.66 -35.39 -13.34
N THR A 95 -1.32 -34.12 -13.47
CA THR A 95 -0.37 -33.45 -12.56
C THR A 95 -0.92 -33.35 -11.15
N LEU A 96 -2.19 -32.96 -10.96
CA LEU A 96 -2.81 -32.94 -9.63
C LEU A 96 -2.96 -34.34 -9.03
N SER A 97 -3.26 -35.35 -9.85
CA SER A 97 -3.30 -36.75 -9.40
C SER A 97 -1.93 -37.22 -8.92
N ALA A 98 -0.87 -36.90 -9.66
CA ALA A 98 0.50 -37.23 -9.27
C ALA A 98 0.94 -36.47 -8.00
N LEU A 99 0.53 -35.21 -7.87
CA LEU A 99 0.76 -34.40 -6.67
C LEU A 99 0.06 -35.01 -5.45
N ALA A 100 -1.24 -35.36 -5.59
CA ALA A 100 -2.01 -36.02 -4.55
C ALA A 100 -1.37 -37.36 -4.15
N ASP A 101 -0.93 -38.16 -5.12
CA ASP A 101 -0.27 -39.43 -4.87
C ASP A 101 1.07 -39.28 -4.14
N THR A 102 1.90 -38.30 -4.54
CA THR A 102 3.16 -37.95 -3.86
C THR A 102 2.91 -37.54 -2.39
N LEU A 103 1.84 -36.79 -2.12
CA LEU A 103 1.51 -36.31 -0.77
C LEU A 103 0.75 -37.31 0.09
N SER A 104 0.04 -38.27 -0.52
CA SER A 104 -0.90 -39.15 0.20
C SER A 104 -0.48 -40.63 0.32
N ASP A 105 0.39 -41.12 -0.56
CA ASP A 105 0.80 -42.53 -0.55
C ASP A 105 1.73 -42.84 0.64
N GLN A 106 1.18 -43.53 1.64
CA GLN A 106 1.89 -43.92 2.86
C GLN A 106 3.20 -44.68 2.60
N LYS A 107 3.24 -45.56 1.58
CA LYS A 107 4.43 -46.34 1.25
C LYS A 107 5.50 -45.44 0.66
N LYS A 108 5.14 -44.49 -0.20
CA LYS A 108 6.09 -43.51 -0.77
C LYS A 108 6.59 -42.56 0.31
N LEU A 109 5.71 -42.01 1.13
CA LEU A 109 6.05 -41.14 2.26
C LEU A 109 7.07 -41.80 3.19
N THR A 110 6.85 -43.06 3.56
CA THR A 110 7.74 -43.78 4.48
C THR A 110 9.04 -44.27 3.84
N LYS A 111 8.96 -44.92 2.66
CA LYS A 111 10.13 -45.58 2.05
C LYS A 111 10.99 -44.66 1.20
N ARG A 112 10.38 -43.73 0.45
CA ARG A 112 11.08 -42.87 -0.52
C ARG A 112 11.44 -41.51 0.07
N TYR A 113 10.55 -40.95 0.87
CA TYR A 113 10.65 -39.58 1.37
C TYR A 113 11.09 -39.48 2.84
N GLY A 114 11.30 -40.61 3.53
CA GLY A 114 11.87 -40.60 4.87
C GLY A 114 10.96 -40.03 5.95
N ILE A 115 9.64 -40.18 5.80
CA ILE A 115 8.64 -39.72 6.78
C ILE A 115 8.24 -40.87 7.69
N GLN A 116 8.30 -40.66 9.00
CA GLN A 116 7.80 -41.61 9.99
C GLN A 116 6.35 -41.24 10.35
N LEU A 117 5.43 -42.19 10.25
CA LEU A 117 4.02 -42.00 10.59
C LEU A 117 3.67 -42.80 11.85
N GLN A 118 2.98 -42.17 12.80
CA GLN A 118 2.54 -42.77 14.06
C GLN A 118 1.04 -42.54 14.27
N PRO A 119 0.28 -43.52 14.79
CA PRO A 119 -1.13 -43.32 15.13
C PRO A 119 -1.31 -42.26 16.23
N THR A 120 -2.30 -41.39 16.09
CA THR A 120 -2.67 -40.44 17.14
C THR A 120 -3.37 -41.21 18.27
N LYS A 121 -2.72 -41.35 19.43
CA LYS A 121 -3.41 -41.86 20.63
C LYS A 121 -4.45 -40.82 21.04
N THR A 122 -5.73 -41.20 21.02
CA THR A 122 -6.83 -40.41 21.55
C THR A 122 -6.57 -40.12 23.03
N ILE A 123 -6.26 -38.87 23.36
CA ILE A 123 -6.42 -38.36 24.73
C ILE A 123 -7.90 -38.02 24.85
N GLN A 124 -8.58 -38.66 25.80
CA GLN A 124 -9.89 -38.23 26.27
C GLN A 124 -9.70 -36.90 27.01
N ASP A 125 -9.70 -35.79 26.29
CA ASP A 125 -9.93 -34.48 26.89
C ASP A 125 -10.74 -33.63 25.92
N GLY A 126 -11.77 -32.97 26.43
CA GLY A 126 -12.98 -32.51 25.74
C GLY A 126 -12.83 -31.39 24.71
N SER A 127 -11.74 -31.35 23.95
CA SER A 127 -11.56 -30.50 22.77
C SER A 127 -12.19 -31.19 21.57
N GLN A 128 -13.23 -30.57 20.99
CA GLN A 128 -13.92 -31.06 19.80
C GLN A 128 -12.93 -31.43 18.68
N PRO A 129 -13.15 -32.54 17.94
CA PRO A 129 -12.43 -32.78 16.70
C PRO A 129 -12.76 -31.63 15.75
N THR A 130 -11.72 -30.92 15.31
CA THR A 130 -11.81 -29.90 14.27
C THR A 130 -12.47 -30.51 13.04
N GLN A 131 -13.69 -30.03 12.75
CA GLN A 131 -14.50 -30.19 11.55
C GLN A 131 -14.12 -31.38 10.65
N ASP A 132 -14.92 -32.45 10.76
CA ASP A 132 -15.19 -33.32 9.61
C ASP A 132 -15.79 -32.43 8.51
N VAL A 133 -14.94 -31.95 7.60
CA VAL A 133 -15.39 -31.29 6.37
C VAL A 133 -16.00 -32.40 5.52
N GLU A 134 -17.32 -32.59 5.63
CA GLU A 134 -18.08 -33.32 4.61
C GLU A 134 -17.86 -32.59 3.28
N LEU A 135 -17.03 -33.17 2.42
CA LEU A 135 -16.87 -32.76 1.02
C LEU A 135 -18.23 -32.97 0.31
N ILE A 136 -19.09 -31.96 0.32
CA ILE A 136 -20.36 -31.96 -0.42
C ILE A 136 -20.02 -31.77 -1.89
N ILE A 137 -19.84 -32.86 -2.61
CA ILE A 137 -19.55 -32.84 -4.04
C ILE A 137 -20.85 -33.17 -4.78
N PRO A 138 -21.32 -32.29 -5.69
CA PRO A 138 -22.45 -32.62 -6.55
C PRO A 138 -22.06 -33.81 -7.44
N ASP A 139 -22.87 -34.88 -7.40
CA ASP A 139 -22.70 -36.12 -8.17
C ASP A 139 -22.39 -35.85 -9.66
N ALA A 140 -21.11 -35.86 -10.02
CA ALA A 140 -20.66 -35.77 -11.41
C ALA A 140 -20.08 -37.13 -11.81
N LYS A 141 -20.88 -37.96 -12.47
CA LYS A 141 -20.45 -39.29 -12.92
C LYS A 141 -19.49 -39.17 -14.12
N ILE A 142 -18.19 -39.40 -13.89
CA ILE A 142 -17.21 -39.78 -14.92
C ILE A 142 -16.51 -41.06 -14.47
N GLU A 143 -16.57 -42.09 -15.32
CA GLU A 143 -16.09 -43.46 -15.04
C GLU A 143 -14.57 -43.52 -14.71
N ASP A 144 -13.76 -42.65 -15.30
CA ASP A 144 -12.28 -42.65 -15.12
C ASP A 144 -11.78 -41.74 -13.98
N VAL A 145 -12.56 -40.75 -13.55
CA VAL A 145 -12.13 -39.71 -12.58
C VAL A 145 -12.50 -40.07 -11.15
N GLU A 146 -13.71 -40.62 -10.97
CA GLU A 146 -14.25 -40.96 -9.65
C GLU A 146 -13.43 -42.00 -8.87
N PRO A 147 -12.83 -43.05 -9.49
CA PRO A 147 -11.96 -43.97 -8.77
C PRO A 147 -10.73 -43.29 -8.15
N VAL A 148 -10.10 -42.36 -8.88
CA VAL A 148 -8.91 -41.63 -8.42
C VAL A 148 -9.28 -40.73 -7.24
N LEU A 149 -10.37 -39.98 -7.35
CA LEU A 149 -10.86 -39.11 -6.27
C LEU A 149 -11.18 -39.88 -4.99
N ARG A 150 -11.89 -41.01 -5.12
CA ARG A 150 -12.21 -41.87 -3.97
C ARG A 150 -10.96 -42.41 -3.30
N GLU A 151 -9.98 -42.87 -4.09
CA GLU A 151 -8.71 -43.35 -3.55
C GLU A 151 -7.95 -42.26 -2.79
N VAL A 152 -7.83 -41.06 -3.36
CA VAL A 152 -7.15 -39.92 -2.71
C VAL A 152 -7.87 -39.52 -1.42
N ARG A 153 -9.21 -39.44 -1.42
CA ARG A 153 -9.99 -39.14 -0.20
C ARG A 153 -9.75 -40.18 0.88
N ASN A 154 -9.80 -41.47 0.53
CA ASN A 154 -9.57 -42.56 1.48
C ASN A 154 -8.16 -42.45 2.12
N ARG A 155 -7.13 -42.16 1.31
CA ARG A 155 -5.77 -41.96 1.82
C ARG A 155 -5.66 -40.75 2.74
N LEU A 156 -6.31 -39.63 2.39
CA LEU A 156 -6.34 -38.42 3.22
C LEU A 156 -7.03 -38.66 4.56
N THR A 157 -8.17 -39.36 4.58
CA THR A 157 -8.88 -39.73 5.83
C THR A 157 -8.00 -40.58 6.75
N VAL A 158 -7.19 -41.47 6.18
CA VAL A 158 -6.23 -42.26 6.96
C VAL A 158 -5.10 -41.36 7.47
N LEU A 159 -4.53 -40.50 6.62
CA LEU A 159 -3.43 -39.61 6.98
C LEU A 159 -3.80 -38.64 8.10
N ASN A 160 -4.99 -38.04 8.07
CA ASN A 160 -5.44 -37.10 9.11
C ASN A 160 -5.53 -37.72 10.51
N LYS A 161 -5.52 -39.06 10.62
CA LYS A 161 -5.49 -39.79 11.91
C LYS A 161 -4.06 -40.06 12.41
N LEU A 162 -3.04 -39.73 11.63
CA LEU A 162 -1.63 -39.99 11.92
C LEU A 162 -0.93 -38.71 12.38
N LYS A 163 0.12 -38.86 13.17
CA LYS A 163 1.18 -37.86 13.36
C LYS A 163 2.37 -38.25 12.51
N TRP A 164 3.16 -37.26 12.09
CA TRP A 164 4.35 -37.50 11.29
C TRP A 164 5.60 -36.91 11.96
N ALA A 165 6.75 -37.48 11.63
CA ALA A 165 8.06 -36.98 12.02
C ALA A 165 9.07 -37.18 10.88
N LEU A 166 10.05 -36.28 10.78
CA LEU A 166 11.11 -36.37 9.79
C LEU A 166 12.17 -37.39 10.23
N LYS A 167 12.32 -38.50 9.51
CA LYS A 167 13.34 -39.52 9.79
C LYS A 167 14.64 -39.26 9.05
N ASP A 168 14.56 -38.81 7.79
CA ASP A 168 15.72 -38.64 6.92
C ASP A 168 15.61 -37.34 6.11
N LYS A 169 16.54 -36.42 6.36
CA LYS A 169 16.55 -35.08 5.75
C LYS A 169 16.81 -35.14 4.24
N ASP A 170 17.69 -36.01 3.77
CA ASP A 170 18.07 -36.08 2.35
C ASP A 170 16.99 -36.78 1.52
N ASN A 171 16.30 -37.76 2.09
CA ASN A 171 15.12 -38.35 1.48
C ASN A 171 13.94 -37.37 1.43
N PHE A 172 13.79 -36.51 2.44
CA PHE A 172 12.74 -35.48 2.43
C PHE A 172 12.99 -34.38 1.38
N LYS A 173 14.24 -34.03 1.08
CA LYS A 173 14.55 -33.15 -0.07
C LYS A 173 14.01 -33.71 -1.39
N LYS A 174 13.97 -35.03 -1.55
CA LYS A 174 13.37 -35.68 -2.74
C LYS A 174 11.87 -35.43 -2.83
N LEU A 175 11.17 -35.38 -1.69
CA LEU A 175 9.75 -35.00 -1.67
C LEU A 175 9.60 -33.58 -2.20
N ILE A 176 10.36 -32.64 -1.66
CA ILE A 176 10.26 -31.24 -2.08
C ILE A 176 10.62 -31.05 -3.56
N ALA A 177 11.63 -31.76 -4.06
CA ALA A 177 11.99 -31.75 -5.48
C ALA A 177 10.84 -32.29 -6.36
N ASP A 178 10.21 -33.41 -5.98
CA ASP A 178 9.06 -33.97 -6.71
C ASP A 178 7.87 -32.99 -6.67
N LEU A 179 7.55 -32.38 -5.51
CA LEU A 179 6.48 -31.39 -5.37
C LEU A 179 6.72 -30.14 -6.23
N ARG A 180 7.97 -29.68 -6.31
CA ARG A 180 8.38 -28.56 -7.16
C ARG A 180 8.22 -28.89 -8.65
N SER A 181 8.57 -30.10 -9.05
CA SER A 181 8.39 -30.55 -10.44
C SER A 181 6.90 -30.60 -10.83
N HIS A 182 6.03 -31.03 -9.91
CA HIS A 182 4.59 -31.02 -10.11
C HIS A 182 4.04 -29.58 -10.20
N SER A 183 4.47 -28.68 -9.31
CA SER A 183 4.01 -27.28 -9.32
C SER A 183 4.47 -26.53 -10.57
N GLU A 184 5.69 -26.76 -11.03
CA GLU A 184 6.19 -26.24 -12.31
C GLU A 184 5.34 -26.74 -13.49
N SER A 185 4.98 -28.03 -13.47
CA SER A 185 4.12 -28.62 -14.51
C SER A 185 2.75 -27.96 -14.53
N LEU A 186 2.16 -27.65 -13.36
CA LEU A 186 0.90 -26.89 -13.28
C LEU A 186 1.02 -25.47 -13.85
N TYR A 187 2.14 -24.79 -13.57
CA TYR A 187 2.42 -23.47 -14.11
C TYR A 187 2.53 -23.48 -15.63
N ARG A 188 3.25 -24.44 -16.21
CA ARG A 188 3.37 -24.61 -17.68
C ARG A 188 2.02 -24.86 -18.38
N LEU A 189 1.03 -25.35 -17.66
CA LEU A 189 -0.33 -25.59 -18.17
C LEU A 189 -1.25 -24.37 -18.08
N CYS A 190 -0.81 -23.28 -17.44
CA CYS A 190 -1.55 -22.02 -17.35
C CYS A 190 -1.39 -21.18 -18.64
N PRO A 191 -2.29 -20.20 -18.88
CA PRO A 191 -2.05 -19.18 -19.90
C PRO A 191 -0.94 -18.21 -19.47
N GLU A 192 -0.26 -17.58 -20.43
CA GLU A 192 0.90 -16.71 -20.16
C GLU A 192 0.55 -15.50 -19.28
N ASN A 193 -0.67 -15.00 -19.39
CA ASN A 193 -1.12 -13.87 -18.57
C ASN A 193 -1.39 -14.25 -17.11
N ALA A 194 -1.36 -15.53 -16.72
CA ALA A 194 -1.64 -15.96 -15.35
C ALA A 194 -0.46 -15.79 -14.38
N PHE A 195 0.77 -15.77 -14.88
CA PHE A 195 1.95 -15.93 -14.06
C PHE A 195 2.13 -14.79 -13.04
N GLU A 196 1.80 -13.57 -13.45
CA GLU A 196 2.11 -12.40 -12.65
C GLU A 196 1.15 -12.25 -11.47
N SER A 197 -0.17 -12.41 -11.66
CA SER A 197 -1.12 -12.53 -10.56
C SER A 197 -0.79 -13.66 -9.59
N MET A 198 -0.40 -14.83 -10.10
CA MET A 198 0.04 -15.94 -9.24
C MET A 198 1.30 -15.60 -8.43
N ASN A 199 2.29 -14.93 -9.04
CA ASN A 199 3.53 -14.57 -8.36
C ASN A 199 3.32 -13.52 -7.26
N ILE A 200 2.41 -12.57 -7.49
CA ILE A 200 2.04 -11.57 -6.48
C ILE A 200 1.28 -12.23 -5.33
N TYR A 201 0.29 -13.07 -5.63
CA TYR A 201 -0.43 -13.81 -4.59
C TYR A 201 0.51 -14.70 -3.77
N LEU A 202 1.41 -15.43 -4.43
CA LEU A 202 2.44 -16.23 -3.76
C LEU A 202 3.26 -15.39 -2.78
N THR A 203 3.70 -14.21 -3.22
CA THR A 203 4.48 -13.28 -2.39
C THR A 203 3.67 -12.81 -1.18
N MET A 204 2.41 -12.43 -1.39
CA MET A 204 1.50 -12.00 -0.33
C MET A 204 1.25 -13.11 0.69
N GLU A 205 0.93 -14.32 0.24
CA GLU A 205 0.62 -15.47 1.10
C GLU A 205 1.84 -15.89 1.94
N CYS A 206 3.02 -15.97 1.32
CA CYS A 206 4.26 -16.33 2.02
C CYS A 206 4.66 -15.30 3.08
N LEU A 207 4.42 -14.01 2.83
CA LEU A 207 4.83 -12.93 3.72
C LEU A 207 3.77 -12.54 4.76
N ALA A 208 2.50 -12.91 4.54
CA ALA A 208 1.38 -12.55 5.39
C ALA A 208 1.56 -12.93 6.88
N ARG A 209 2.18 -14.08 7.15
CA ARG A 209 2.36 -14.62 8.52
C ARG A 209 3.78 -14.52 9.03
N GLN A 210 4.69 -13.93 8.24
CA GLN A 210 6.09 -13.78 8.62
C GLN A 210 6.43 -12.36 9.04
N GLU A 211 6.69 -12.22 10.34
CA GLU A 211 7.16 -10.97 10.94
C GLU A 211 8.58 -11.09 11.53
N SER A 212 9.09 -12.32 11.67
CA SER A 212 10.43 -12.57 12.21
C SER A 212 11.50 -12.07 11.22
N PRO A 213 12.45 -11.22 11.64
CA PRO A 213 13.56 -10.79 10.79
C PRO A 213 14.39 -11.96 10.24
N ASP A 214 14.64 -12.97 11.08
CA ASP A 214 15.37 -14.18 10.68
C ASP A 214 14.56 -15.02 9.69
N GLY A 215 13.24 -15.14 9.92
CA GLY A 215 12.32 -15.82 9.00
C GLY A 215 12.29 -15.16 7.63
N LEU A 216 12.21 -13.83 7.58
CA LEU A 216 12.18 -13.07 6.32
C LEU A 216 13.51 -13.13 5.57
N LYS A 217 14.65 -12.99 6.28
CA LYS A 217 15.98 -13.15 5.68
C LYS A 217 16.17 -14.55 5.11
N TRP A 218 15.68 -15.55 5.83
CA TRP A 218 15.74 -16.93 5.39
C TRP A 218 14.88 -17.16 4.14
N THR A 219 13.62 -16.70 4.13
CA THR A 219 12.73 -16.77 2.96
C THR A 219 13.36 -16.11 1.74
N SER A 220 13.98 -14.94 1.93
CA SER A 220 14.70 -14.25 0.86
C SER A 220 15.86 -15.06 0.30
N THR A 221 16.66 -15.66 1.19
CA THR A 221 17.83 -16.46 0.81
C THR A 221 17.40 -17.72 0.04
N LEU A 222 16.38 -18.42 0.54
CA LEU A 222 15.86 -19.62 -0.11
C LEU A 222 15.27 -19.29 -1.48
N ALA A 223 14.43 -18.26 -1.57
CA ALA A 223 13.83 -17.85 -2.84
C ALA A 223 14.90 -17.43 -3.87
N THR A 224 15.97 -16.74 -3.44
CA THR A 224 17.10 -16.41 -4.33
C THR A 224 17.80 -17.67 -4.85
N GLU A 225 17.99 -18.68 -3.99
CA GLU A 225 18.60 -19.94 -4.40
C GLU A 225 17.71 -20.72 -5.37
N HIS A 226 16.39 -20.76 -5.15
CA HIS A 226 15.46 -21.37 -6.11
C HIS A 226 15.45 -20.63 -7.45
N ALA A 227 15.44 -19.30 -7.45
CA ALA A 227 15.57 -18.52 -8.69
C ALA A 227 16.87 -18.85 -9.46
N ARG A 228 17.96 -19.19 -8.74
CA ARG A 228 19.24 -19.60 -9.33
C ARG A 228 19.24 -21.03 -9.87
N ILE A 229 18.51 -21.94 -9.23
CA ILE A 229 18.33 -23.33 -9.69
C ILE A 229 17.46 -23.34 -10.94
N ASP A 230 16.36 -22.58 -10.91
CA ASP A 230 15.31 -22.61 -11.91
C ASP A 230 15.54 -21.56 -13.03
N LYS A 231 16.81 -21.36 -13.45
CA LYS A 231 17.22 -20.26 -14.35
C LYS A 231 16.38 -20.11 -15.63
N GLU A 232 15.92 -21.23 -16.18
CA GLU A 232 15.13 -21.33 -17.42
C GLU A 232 13.62 -21.51 -17.16
N SER A 233 13.20 -21.63 -15.90
CA SER A 233 11.80 -21.87 -15.56
C SER A 233 11.01 -20.58 -15.39
N LEU A 234 9.72 -20.64 -15.74
CA LEU A 234 8.78 -19.53 -15.58
C LEU A 234 8.52 -19.16 -14.11
N VAL A 235 8.74 -20.10 -13.18
CA VAL A 235 8.57 -19.87 -11.73
C VAL A 235 9.68 -19.00 -11.13
N ARG A 236 10.80 -18.83 -11.84
CA ARG A 236 11.94 -18.02 -11.40
C ARG A 236 11.53 -16.59 -11.03
N GLN A 237 10.69 -15.97 -11.85
CA GLN A 237 10.23 -14.59 -11.61
C GLN A 237 9.46 -14.47 -10.30
N GLY A 238 8.66 -15.49 -9.95
CA GLY A 238 7.95 -15.55 -8.67
C GLY A 238 8.90 -15.63 -7.48
N TYR A 239 9.97 -16.41 -7.60
CA TYR A 239 11.00 -16.48 -6.55
C TYR A 239 11.82 -15.19 -6.43
N GLU A 240 12.21 -14.55 -7.54
CA GLU A 240 12.91 -13.26 -7.51
C GLU A 240 12.04 -12.17 -6.85
N LEU A 241 10.73 -12.16 -7.15
CA LEU A 241 9.75 -11.26 -6.55
C LEU A 241 9.58 -11.51 -5.05
N LEU A 242 9.44 -12.77 -4.64
CA LEU A 242 9.36 -13.16 -3.24
C LEU A 242 10.63 -12.77 -2.48
N ALA A 243 11.81 -13.01 -3.06
CA ALA A 243 13.09 -12.70 -2.42
C ALA A 243 13.27 -11.20 -2.17
N SER A 244 13.04 -10.40 -3.21
CA SER A 244 13.17 -8.94 -3.13
C SER A 244 12.15 -8.32 -2.16
N THR A 245 10.90 -8.80 -2.17
CA THR A 245 9.85 -8.31 -1.25
C THR A 245 10.09 -8.77 0.19
N ALA A 246 10.59 -9.99 0.40
CA ALA A 246 11.01 -10.47 1.73
C ALA A 246 12.17 -9.64 2.30
N THR A 247 13.14 -9.26 1.45
CA THR A 247 14.24 -8.36 1.84
C THR A 247 13.70 -6.99 2.26
N LEU A 248 12.77 -6.42 1.50
CA LEU A 248 12.14 -5.16 1.84
C LEU A 248 11.37 -5.26 3.16
N LYS A 249 10.55 -6.30 3.34
CA LYS A 249 9.82 -6.53 4.60
C LYS A 249 10.76 -6.69 5.79
N ALA A 250 11.89 -7.37 5.63
CA ALA A 250 12.91 -7.49 6.68
C ALA A 250 13.50 -6.11 7.05
N SER A 251 13.72 -5.24 6.05
CA SER A 251 14.15 -3.85 6.26
C SER A 251 13.10 -3.04 7.02
N VAL A 252 11.82 -3.14 6.63
CA VAL A 252 10.69 -2.51 7.31
C VAL A 252 10.65 -2.94 8.78
N ASN A 253 10.69 -4.24 9.05
CA ASN A 253 10.60 -4.77 10.41
C ASN A 253 11.80 -4.36 11.28
N LYS A 254 13.01 -4.34 10.71
CA LYS A 254 14.22 -3.86 11.39
C LYS A 254 14.13 -2.39 11.80
N ASN A 255 13.48 -1.55 10.97
CA ASN A 255 13.39 -0.12 11.20
C ASN A 255 12.11 0.30 11.96
N ARG A 256 11.13 -0.60 12.15
CA ARG A 256 9.84 -0.33 12.82
C ARG A 256 9.97 0.14 14.27
N GLU A 257 10.95 -0.40 15.01
CA GLU A 257 11.12 -0.17 16.45
C GLU A 257 12.31 0.74 16.81
N ARG A 258 13.01 1.32 15.81
CA ARG A 258 14.09 2.28 16.07
C ARG A 258 13.51 3.56 16.68
N LYS A 259 13.30 3.56 17.99
CA LYS A 259 12.88 4.72 18.79
C LYS A 259 14.02 5.67 19.13
N GLU A 260 15.25 5.34 18.76
CA GLU A 260 16.40 6.15 19.12
C GLU A 260 17.03 6.81 17.91
N VAL A 261 17.04 8.14 17.99
CA VAL A 261 17.92 9.02 17.24
C VAL A 261 19.35 8.64 17.61
N ASN A 262 19.93 7.70 16.86
CA ASN A 262 21.38 7.66 16.76
C ASN A 262 21.75 8.88 15.90
N GLU A 263 21.92 10.02 16.56
CA GLU A 263 22.47 11.26 15.99
C GLU A 263 23.83 11.02 15.32
N ARG A 264 24.47 9.88 15.62
CA ARG A 264 25.77 9.45 15.08
C ARG A 264 25.77 8.85 13.67
N SER A 265 24.62 8.54 13.07
CA SER A 265 24.57 8.16 11.64
C SER A 265 24.10 9.30 10.74
N LEU A 266 23.78 10.46 11.32
CA LEU A 266 23.91 11.68 10.56
C LEU A 266 25.41 11.83 10.36
N THR A 267 25.86 11.82 9.11
CA THR A 267 27.03 12.63 8.83
C THR A 267 26.64 14.05 9.24
N SER A 268 26.96 14.43 10.48
CA SER A 268 27.42 15.77 10.77
C SER A 268 28.63 15.95 9.86
N ILE A 269 28.39 16.27 8.59
CA ILE A 269 29.44 16.77 7.73
C ILE A 269 29.71 18.16 8.29
N GLU A 270 30.56 18.20 9.30
CA GLU A 270 31.41 19.36 9.52
C GLU A 270 32.13 19.59 8.18
N GLU A 271 31.82 20.74 7.56
CA GLU A 271 32.70 21.50 6.64
C GLU A 271 32.85 21.15 5.16
N ILE A 272 31.96 20.38 4.54
CA ILE A 272 31.69 20.55 3.09
C ILE A 272 30.19 20.42 2.86
N LYS A 273 29.46 21.54 2.72
CA LYS A 273 28.12 21.49 2.13
C LYS A 273 28.29 21.00 0.68
N PRO A 274 27.86 19.78 0.29
CA PRO A 274 27.81 19.46 -1.12
C PRO A 274 26.96 20.52 -1.81
N GLU A 275 27.51 21.17 -2.83
CA GLU A 275 26.84 22.26 -3.55
C GLU A 275 25.59 21.71 -4.24
N MET A 276 24.44 21.85 -3.59
CA MET A 276 23.15 21.49 -4.15
C MET A 276 22.60 22.69 -4.92
N ARG A 277 22.54 22.58 -6.25
CA ARG A 277 22.00 23.64 -7.11
C ARG A 277 20.65 23.23 -7.68
N TYR A 278 19.58 23.81 -7.16
CA TYR A 278 18.23 23.56 -7.67
C TYR A 278 18.08 24.06 -9.12
N LEU A 279 17.58 23.19 -9.98
CA LEU A 279 17.37 23.47 -11.41
C LEU A 279 15.91 23.78 -11.72
N GLY A 280 14.98 23.41 -10.83
CA GLY A 280 13.53 23.59 -11.00
C GLY A 280 12.82 22.27 -11.37
N LYS A 281 11.47 22.27 -11.30
CA LYS A 281 10.63 21.07 -11.56
C LYS A 281 11.01 19.84 -10.71
N GLY A 282 11.49 20.06 -9.50
CA GLY A 282 11.96 19.00 -8.60
C GLY A 282 13.33 18.43 -8.96
N LEU A 283 14.08 19.04 -9.88
CA LEU A 283 15.44 18.63 -10.21
C LEU A 283 16.48 19.51 -9.49
N ALA A 284 17.59 18.88 -9.11
CA ALA A 284 18.77 19.56 -8.59
C ALA A 284 20.05 18.91 -9.13
N LEU A 285 21.13 19.69 -9.20
CA LEU A 285 22.47 19.17 -9.38
C LEU A 285 23.07 18.87 -8.00
N PHE A 286 23.55 17.64 -7.81
CA PHE A 286 24.17 17.15 -6.59
C PHE A 286 25.33 16.23 -6.98
N GLU A 287 26.56 16.56 -6.54
CA GLU A 287 27.77 15.78 -6.84
C GLU A 287 27.92 15.44 -8.35
N GLU A 288 27.76 16.45 -9.20
CA GLU A 288 27.81 16.33 -10.67
C GLU A 288 26.75 15.40 -11.30
N GLN A 289 25.74 14.97 -10.55
CA GLN A 289 24.59 14.22 -11.06
C GLN A 289 23.30 15.03 -10.93
N VAL A 290 22.42 14.92 -11.91
CA VAL A 290 21.08 15.48 -11.80
C VAL A 290 20.20 14.49 -11.05
N VAL A 291 19.62 14.95 -9.95
CA VAL A 291 18.78 14.16 -9.04
C VAL A 291 17.37 14.74 -8.99
N TYR A 292 16.39 13.89 -8.65
CA TYR A 292 15.04 14.34 -8.31
C TYR A 292 14.92 14.55 -6.81
N VAL A 293 14.19 15.58 -6.39
CA VAL A 293 14.12 16.03 -5.00
C VAL A 293 12.65 16.13 -4.58
N GLU A 294 12.26 15.34 -3.59
CA GLU A 294 11.01 15.57 -2.85
C GLU A 294 11.33 16.30 -1.54
N MET A 295 10.65 17.41 -1.31
CA MET A 295 10.81 18.20 -0.09
C MET A 295 9.53 18.11 0.75
N ARG A 296 9.67 17.91 2.06
CA ARG A 296 8.53 17.90 3.00
C ARG A 296 8.80 18.80 4.19
N ASP A 297 7.81 19.62 4.48
CA ASP A 297 7.72 20.38 5.72
C ASP A 297 7.35 19.43 6.87
N TYR A 298 8.20 19.36 7.88
CA TYR A 298 7.94 18.57 9.09
C TYR A 298 7.50 19.43 10.27
N ARG A 299 7.19 20.72 10.08
CA ARG A 299 6.72 21.59 11.16
C ARG A 299 5.23 21.36 11.44
N GLY A 300 4.90 21.12 12.71
CA GLY A 300 3.55 20.82 13.17
C GLY A 300 2.71 22.09 13.45
N PRO A 301 1.38 21.98 13.43
CA PRO A 301 0.50 22.96 14.07
C PRO A 301 0.49 22.75 15.61
N PRO A 302 0.28 23.81 16.43
CA PRO A 302 0.00 25.20 16.09
C PRO A 302 1.26 26.08 15.97
N LEU A 303 1.06 27.32 15.54
CA LEU A 303 2.06 28.38 15.65
C LEU A 303 2.43 28.61 17.13
N ASP A 304 3.69 28.40 17.50
CA ASP A 304 4.22 28.62 18.85
C ASP A 304 5.40 29.62 18.81
N PHE A 305 5.77 30.16 19.96
CA PHE A 305 6.98 30.94 20.11
C PHE A 305 8.19 30.01 20.27
N THR A 306 9.30 30.30 19.60
CA THR A 306 10.57 29.63 19.88
C THR A 306 11.00 29.88 21.34
N GLU A 307 11.91 29.07 21.89
CA GLU A 307 12.38 29.29 23.27
C GLU A 307 13.02 30.68 23.45
N GLU A 308 13.74 31.15 22.44
CA GLU A 308 14.29 32.52 22.40
C GLU A 308 13.18 33.58 22.39
N GLN A 309 12.13 33.39 21.57
CA GLN A 309 10.98 34.29 21.54
C GLN A 309 10.19 34.26 22.85
N LYS A 310 10.04 33.08 23.48
CA LYS A 310 9.43 32.93 24.82
C LYS A 310 10.25 33.66 25.88
N GLN A 311 11.58 33.60 25.81
CA GLN A 311 12.47 34.36 26.70
C GLN A 311 12.36 35.87 26.45
N ARG A 312 12.36 36.32 25.19
CA ARG A 312 12.13 37.73 24.83
C ARG A 312 10.77 38.24 25.34
N LEU A 313 9.69 37.47 25.16
CA LEU A 313 8.36 37.79 25.71
C LEU A 313 8.34 37.83 27.24
N LYS A 314 9.05 36.92 27.92
CA LYS A 314 9.21 36.94 29.38
C LYS A 314 9.94 38.20 29.83
N SER A 315 10.98 38.62 29.12
CA SER A 315 11.73 39.85 29.39
C SER A 315 10.87 41.10 29.16
N ARG A 316 10.13 41.19 28.03
CA ARG A 316 9.18 42.29 27.76
C ARG A 316 8.12 42.41 28.86
N ARG A 317 7.49 41.29 29.27
CA ARG A 317 6.50 41.26 30.37
C ARG A 317 7.08 41.62 31.74
N LYS A 318 8.37 41.37 31.97
CA LYS A 318 9.05 41.74 33.23
C LYS A 318 9.34 43.23 33.25
N ARG A 319 9.77 43.80 32.11
CA ARG A 319 9.98 45.23 31.90
C ARG A 319 8.67 46.02 32.04
N GLU A 320 7.59 45.57 31.41
CA GLU A 320 6.26 46.19 31.53
C GLU A 320 5.76 46.19 32.99
N ARG A 321 5.87 45.06 33.70
CA ARG A 321 5.49 44.99 35.13
C ARG A 321 6.34 45.90 36.01
N PHE A 322 7.64 46.01 35.73
CA PHE A 322 8.53 46.93 36.43
C PHE A 322 8.10 48.39 36.20
N LEU A 323 7.86 48.79 34.95
CA LEU A 323 7.40 50.13 34.61
C LEU A 323 6.02 50.45 35.22
N ALA A 324 5.10 49.48 35.25
CA ALA A 324 3.77 49.62 35.84
C ALA A 324 3.77 49.66 37.38
N SER A 325 4.87 49.30 38.04
CA SER A 325 5.00 49.35 39.51
C SER A 325 5.29 50.74 40.06
N PHE A 326 5.56 51.73 39.20
CA PHE A 326 5.78 53.12 39.58
C PHE A 326 4.50 53.95 39.46
N PRO A 327 4.16 54.80 40.47
CA PRO A 327 3.06 55.75 40.37
C PRO A 327 3.26 56.74 39.21
N SER A 328 2.16 57.21 38.60
CA SER A 328 2.17 58.07 37.40
C SER A 328 2.93 59.40 37.52
N TYR A 329 3.37 59.77 38.73
CA TYR A 329 4.08 61.02 39.02
C TYR A 329 5.57 60.81 39.35
N SER A 330 6.05 59.56 39.39
CA SER A 330 7.44 59.20 39.69
C SER A 330 8.17 58.84 38.38
N LYS A 331 9.25 59.56 38.04
CA LYS A 331 10.13 59.14 36.94
C LYS A 331 10.95 57.92 37.40
N PRO A 332 10.84 56.74 36.74
CA PRO A 332 11.69 55.61 37.05
C PRO A 332 13.16 55.98 36.82
N ASP A 333 14.06 55.53 37.69
CA ASP A 333 15.50 55.63 37.45
C ASP A 333 15.87 54.66 36.31
N LEU A 334 16.09 55.21 35.12
CA LEU A 334 16.35 54.47 33.88
C LEU A 334 17.69 53.71 33.92
N SER A 335 18.58 54.02 34.86
CA SER A 335 19.87 53.34 35.03
C SER A 335 19.75 51.87 35.47
N GLN A 336 18.59 51.47 36.02
CA GLN A 336 18.30 50.07 36.36
C GLN A 336 17.69 49.26 35.19
N ILE A 337 17.36 49.92 34.07
CA ILE A 337 16.75 49.30 32.88
C ILE A 337 17.81 48.84 31.87
N ASP A 338 19.05 49.35 31.96
CA ASP A 338 20.15 49.03 31.03
C ASP A 338 20.56 47.54 31.02
N GLN A 339 20.16 46.73 32.01
CA GLN A 339 20.32 45.27 31.96
C GLN A 339 19.32 44.57 31.02
N TYR A 340 18.34 45.29 30.45
CA TYR A 340 17.27 44.74 29.61
C TYR A 340 17.06 45.49 28.28
N SER A 341 17.89 46.48 27.94
CA SER A 341 17.72 47.30 26.72
C SER A 341 18.56 46.76 25.56
N SER A 342 18.01 45.83 24.79
CA SER A 342 18.49 45.50 23.44
C SER A 342 17.66 46.27 22.41
N SER A 343 18.29 46.81 21.37
CA SER A 343 17.62 47.46 20.22
C SER A 343 16.67 46.54 19.44
N ASP A 344 16.71 45.23 19.69
CA ASP A 344 15.85 44.22 19.04
C ASP A 344 14.43 44.14 19.67
N ASP A 345 14.13 44.94 20.70
CA ASP A 345 12.88 44.85 21.47
C ASP A 345 11.64 45.41 20.76
N ASP A 346 11.78 46.06 19.60
CA ASP A 346 10.66 46.65 18.85
C ASP A 346 10.22 45.82 17.63
N GLU A 347 10.93 44.75 17.27
CA GLU A 347 10.48 43.89 16.17
C GLU A 347 9.24 43.06 16.55
N PRO A 348 8.26 42.90 15.64
CA PRO A 348 7.11 42.02 15.84
C PRO A 348 7.58 40.58 16.08
N ILE A 349 7.22 39.99 17.23
CA ILE A 349 7.50 38.58 17.50
C ILE A 349 6.45 37.73 16.78
N GLU A 350 6.78 37.27 15.58
CA GLU A 350 5.93 36.35 14.82
C GLU A 350 6.04 34.92 15.35
N ARG A 351 4.91 34.23 15.44
CA ARG A 351 4.86 32.83 15.87
C ARG A 351 5.39 31.93 14.76
N VAL A 352 6.17 30.90 15.11
CA VAL A 352 6.76 29.94 14.17
C VAL A 352 6.08 28.58 14.33
N ARG A 353 5.98 27.78 13.27
CA ARG A 353 5.56 26.37 13.42
C ARG A 353 6.72 25.55 13.96
N PRO A 354 6.62 24.93 15.15
CA PRO A 354 7.69 24.11 15.70
C PRO A 354 7.90 22.86 14.85
N ALA A 355 9.16 22.39 14.78
CA ALA A 355 9.48 21.11 14.16
C ALA A 355 8.73 19.96 14.87
N ASP A 356 8.02 19.12 14.12
CA ASP A 356 7.42 17.89 14.65
C ASP A 356 8.44 16.75 14.57
N PRO A 357 9.02 16.31 15.70
CA PRO A 357 10.02 15.25 15.72
C PRO A 357 9.45 13.92 15.22
N LYS A 358 8.13 13.69 15.32
CA LYS A 358 7.50 12.45 14.83
C LYS A 358 7.47 12.43 13.30
N VAL A 359 7.12 13.55 12.67
CA VAL A 359 7.11 13.66 11.20
C VAL A 359 8.53 13.54 10.65
N ARG A 360 9.49 14.22 11.27
CA ARG A 360 10.92 14.11 10.94
C ARG A 360 11.43 12.66 11.05
N ALA A 361 11.11 11.98 12.15
CA ALA A 361 11.48 10.58 12.36
C ALA A 361 10.82 9.63 11.34
N LEU A 362 9.57 9.89 10.93
CA LEU A 362 8.91 9.10 9.89
C LEU A 362 9.61 9.21 8.54
N VAL A 363 10.03 10.41 8.14
CA VAL A 363 10.77 10.60 6.88
C VAL A 363 12.13 9.90 6.93
N LYS A 364 12.85 10.01 8.06
CA LYS A 364 14.10 9.28 8.25
C LYS A 364 13.90 7.76 8.19
N ASN A 365 12.85 7.23 8.82
CA ASN A 365 12.52 5.81 8.79
C ASN A 365 12.27 5.31 7.37
N PHE A 366 11.55 6.08 6.55
CA PHE A 366 11.37 5.77 5.14
C PHE A 366 12.72 5.66 4.40
N VAL A 367 13.60 6.65 4.55
CA VAL A 367 14.93 6.64 3.92
C VAL A 367 15.74 5.44 4.40
N ASP A 368 15.83 5.19 5.70
CA ASP A 368 16.59 4.08 6.28
C ASP A 368 16.05 2.69 5.84
N THR A 369 14.77 2.62 5.49
CA THR A 369 14.09 1.38 5.08
C THR A 369 14.28 1.08 3.60
N PHE A 370 14.17 2.11 2.76
CA PHE A 370 14.14 1.98 1.31
C PHE A 370 15.46 2.39 0.62
N GLN A 371 16.47 2.84 1.37
CA GLN A 371 17.80 3.08 0.84
C GLN A 371 18.52 1.74 0.58
N GLY A 372 19.08 1.59 -0.62
CA GLY A 372 19.79 0.40 -1.04
C GLY A 372 19.46 0.00 -2.47
N ALA A 373 20.32 -0.81 -3.08
CA ALA A 373 20.12 -1.25 -4.46
C ALA A 373 18.82 -2.06 -4.61
N ASN A 374 17.97 -1.64 -5.54
CA ASN A 374 16.71 -2.31 -5.92
C ASN A 374 15.63 -2.36 -4.82
N MET A 375 15.76 -1.64 -3.70
CA MET A 375 14.73 -1.61 -2.65
C MET A 375 13.42 -0.98 -3.14
N MET A 376 13.50 -0.02 -4.08
CA MET A 376 12.33 0.67 -4.65
C MET A 376 11.81 0.03 -5.95
N LYS A 377 12.53 -0.95 -6.51
CA LYS A 377 12.29 -1.50 -7.86
C LYS A 377 10.87 -2.06 -8.02
N ASN A 378 10.43 -2.86 -7.06
CA ASN A 378 9.14 -3.55 -7.09
C ASN A 378 7.95 -2.63 -6.84
N VAL A 379 8.18 -1.51 -6.17
CA VAL A 379 7.16 -0.51 -5.86
C VAL A 379 7.18 0.66 -6.85
N TYR A 380 7.91 0.48 -7.96
CA TYR A 380 8.07 1.43 -9.07
C TYR A 380 8.51 2.83 -8.61
N GLY A 381 9.25 2.94 -7.50
CA GLY A 381 9.83 4.20 -7.06
C GLY A 381 11.24 4.39 -7.60
N LEU A 382 11.75 5.62 -7.48
CA LEU A 382 13.15 5.92 -7.79
C LEU A 382 14.06 5.49 -6.64
N ASP A 383 15.30 5.08 -6.96
CA ASP A 383 16.29 4.71 -5.96
C ASP A 383 16.69 5.93 -5.12
N ILE A 384 16.70 5.76 -3.80
CA ILE A 384 17.07 6.81 -2.85
C ILE A 384 18.60 6.93 -2.80
N ILE A 385 19.11 8.13 -3.02
CA ILE A 385 20.53 8.47 -2.87
C ILE A 385 20.81 8.84 -1.42
N GLY A 386 19.98 9.71 -0.85
CA GLY A 386 20.13 10.20 0.52
C GLY A 386 19.06 11.19 0.94
N MET A 387 19.25 11.79 2.12
CA MET A 387 18.36 12.78 2.69
C MET A 387 19.17 13.96 3.21
N ILE A 388 18.67 15.17 2.96
CA ILE A 388 19.19 16.42 3.53
C ILE A 388 18.14 16.94 4.50
N ASP A 389 18.56 17.23 5.73
CA ASP A 389 17.71 17.81 6.75
C ASP A 389 18.06 19.28 6.93
N HIS A 390 17.12 20.16 6.59
CA HIS A 390 17.33 21.61 6.65
C HIS A 390 17.01 22.11 8.05
N THR A 391 18.02 22.11 8.92
CA THR A 391 17.90 22.62 10.30
C THR A 391 18.13 24.12 10.42
N GLU A 392 18.72 24.74 9.39
CA GLU A 392 19.13 26.14 9.32
C GLU A 392 18.80 26.74 7.94
N GLY A 393 18.83 28.08 7.85
CA GLY A 393 18.53 28.81 6.61
C GLY A 393 17.04 28.95 6.30
N ASP A 394 16.74 29.42 5.08
CA ASP A 394 15.37 29.72 4.62
C ASP A 394 14.46 28.48 4.62
N ASP A 395 15.05 27.31 4.37
CA ASP A 395 14.33 26.04 4.31
C ASP A 395 14.25 25.35 5.69
N LYS A 396 14.55 26.05 6.78
CA LYS A 396 14.50 25.49 8.15
C LYS A 396 13.16 24.81 8.46
N GLY A 397 13.24 23.54 8.89
CA GLY A 397 12.07 22.71 9.20
C GLY A 397 11.57 21.86 8.03
N HIS A 398 12.36 21.73 6.96
CA HIS A 398 12.08 20.83 5.84
C HIS A 398 13.12 19.72 5.74
N CYS A 399 12.73 18.60 5.14
CA CYS A 399 13.65 17.55 4.71
C CYS A 399 13.53 17.35 3.20
N SER A 400 14.67 17.17 2.53
CA SER A 400 14.75 16.84 1.11
C SER A 400 15.24 15.40 0.95
N ILE A 401 14.47 14.56 0.24
CA ILE A 401 14.92 13.23 -0.18
C ILE A 401 15.43 13.33 -1.61
N LEU A 402 16.64 12.82 -1.84
CA LEU A 402 17.30 12.81 -3.14
C LEU A 402 17.12 11.44 -3.81
N TYR A 403 16.66 11.46 -5.04
CA TYR A 403 16.38 10.28 -5.84
C TYR A 403 17.23 10.25 -7.11
N ARG A 404 17.71 9.05 -7.46
CA ARG A 404 18.41 8.80 -8.71
C ARG A 404 17.42 8.82 -9.87
N LEU A 405 17.71 9.61 -10.90
CA LEU A 405 16.93 9.60 -12.13
C LEU A 405 17.13 8.28 -12.91
N PRO A 406 16.09 7.78 -13.61
CA PRO A 406 16.18 6.51 -14.31
C PRO A 406 17.12 6.56 -15.52
N GLY A 407 17.74 5.42 -15.82
CA GLY A 407 18.66 5.27 -16.96
C GLY A 407 19.83 6.26 -16.91
N THR A 408 20.07 6.93 -18.04
CA THR A 408 21.14 7.94 -18.17
C THR A 408 20.63 9.37 -18.00
N ILE A 409 19.36 9.57 -17.60
CA ILE A 409 18.74 10.90 -17.49
C ILE A 409 19.40 11.74 -16.39
N GLY A 410 19.99 11.12 -15.36
CA GLY A 410 20.76 11.81 -14.33
C GLY A 410 22.18 12.20 -14.75
N VAL A 411 22.73 11.56 -15.78
CA VAL A 411 24.12 11.75 -16.21
C VAL A 411 24.25 13.02 -17.03
N GLN A 412 25.26 13.83 -16.73
CA GLN A 412 25.59 15.01 -17.52
C GLN A 412 26.36 14.63 -18.79
N SER A 413 26.02 15.24 -19.91
CA SER A 413 26.78 15.11 -21.14
C SER A 413 26.68 16.38 -21.97
N ARG A 414 27.55 16.54 -22.97
CA ARG A 414 27.48 17.67 -23.91
C ARG A 414 26.13 17.73 -24.64
N GLU A 415 25.54 16.57 -24.92
CA GLU A 415 24.25 16.43 -25.62
C GLU A 415 23.05 16.64 -24.69
N ARG A 416 23.24 16.46 -23.38
CA ARG A 416 22.21 16.68 -22.36
C ARG A 416 22.82 17.50 -21.22
N PRO A 417 22.83 18.84 -21.29
CA PRO A 417 23.23 19.69 -20.16
C PRO A 417 22.31 19.51 -18.95
N ALA A 418 22.79 19.83 -17.75
CA ALA A 418 22.00 19.72 -16.51
C ALA A 418 20.78 20.67 -16.54
N GLU A 419 20.95 21.86 -17.09
CA GLU A 419 19.95 22.94 -17.13
C GLU A 419 18.82 22.67 -18.13
N ASN A 420 18.96 21.65 -18.99
CA ASN A 420 17.96 21.35 -20.01
C ASN A 420 16.77 20.56 -19.42
N LEU A 421 15.90 21.28 -18.70
CA LEU A 421 14.72 20.72 -18.06
C LEU A 421 13.75 20.07 -19.05
N LYS A 422 13.70 20.50 -20.31
CA LYS A 422 12.83 19.86 -21.31
C LYS A 422 13.18 18.37 -21.49
N LEU A 423 14.46 18.02 -21.37
CA LEU A 423 14.94 16.64 -21.55
C LEU A 423 14.99 15.83 -20.26
N ARG A 424 14.80 16.45 -19.09
CA ARG A 424 15.03 15.81 -17.79
C ARG A 424 13.83 15.87 -16.85
N ALA A 425 13.00 16.90 -16.96
CA ALA A 425 11.92 17.14 -16.01
C ALA A 425 10.87 16.03 -16.12
N PRO A 426 10.41 15.50 -14.98
CA PRO A 426 9.32 14.55 -14.97
C PRO A 426 8.02 15.21 -15.43
N VAL A 427 7.14 14.38 -15.99
CA VAL A 427 5.78 14.75 -16.33
C VAL A 427 4.84 13.92 -15.45
N THR A 428 3.93 14.58 -14.72
CA THR A 428 2.97 13.89 -13.86
C THR A 428 1.77 13.40 -14.67
N LEU A 429 1.13 12.30 -14.26
CA LEU A 429 -0.11 11.82 -14.85
C LEU A 429 -1.18 12.91 -14.83
N GLN A 430 -1.31 13.66 -13.72
CA GLN A 430 -2.24 14.79 -13.60
C GLN A 430 -2.12 15.79 -14.76
N SER A 431 -0.90 16.08 -15.23
CA SER A 431 -0.66 17.02 -16.35
C SER A 431 -0.98 16.44 -17.74
N LEU A 432 -1.10 15.11 -17.83
CA LEU A 432 -1.45 14.36 -19.04
C LEU A 432 -2.96 14.14 -19.17
N LEU A 433 -3.68 14.02 -18.05
CA LEU A 433 -5.14 13.82 -18.03
C LEU A 433 -5.86 14.95 -18.77
N GLY A 434 -6.95 14.61 -19.46
CA GLY A 434 -7.76 15.55 -20.26
C GLY A 434 -7.15 15.95 -21.61
N THR A 435 -5.89 15.59 -21.89
CA THR A 435 -5.25 15.89 -23.18
C THR A 435 -5.18 14.68 -24.11
N ARG A 436 -6.30 14.36 -24.77
CA ARG A 436 -6.43 13.17 -25.67
C ARG A 436 -5.57 13.24 -26.95
N GLN A 437 -5.01 14.40 -27.32
CA GLN A 437 -4.33 14.62 -28.62
C GLN A 437 -3.06 15.48 -28.55
N LYS A 438 -2.18 15.28 -27.57
CA LYS A 438 -0.83 15.89 -27.61
C LYS A 438 0.12 15.01 -28.43
N LYS A 439 0.75 15.59 -29.47
CA LYS A 439 1.83 14.91 -30.23
C LYS A 439 2.94 14.50 -29.26
N GLY A 440 3.34 13.22 -29.28
CA GLY A 440 4.44 12.69 -28.46
C GLY A 440 4.04 11.99 -27.15
N ILE A 441 2.75 11.84 -26.84
CA ILE A 441 2.30 11.04 -25.68
C ILE A 441 1.61 9.76 -26.16
N ARG A 442 2.09 8.59 -25.72
CA ARG A 442 1.53 7.28 -26.09
C ARG A 442 0.55 6.77 -25.03
N SER A 443 -0.70 7.23 -25.09
CA SER A 443 -1.76 6.90 -24.12
C SER A 443 -2.92 6.07 -24.70
N THR A 444 -2.62 5.06 -25.53
CA THR A 444 -3.64 4.13 -26.06
C THR A 444 -4.31 3.35 -24.93
N LEU A 445 -5.49 2.76 -25.17
CA LEU A 445 -6.17 1.95 -24.15
C LEU A 445 -5.25 0.84 -23.59
N GLY A 446 -4.48 0.18 -24.45
CA GLY A 446 -3.52 -0.84 -24.04
C GLY A 446 -2.42 -0.31 -23.12
N THR A 447 -1.87 0.89 -23.38
CA THR A 447 -0.87 1.48 -22.48
C THR A 447 -1.48 1.97 -21.17
N ARG A 448 -2.75 2.37 -21.17
CA ARG A 448 -3.51 2.71 -19.96
C ARG A 448 -3.78 1.47 -19.09
N PHE A 449 -4.11 0.33 -19.68
CA PHE A 449 -4.21 -0.94 -18.96
C PHE A 449 -2.87 -1.38 -18.37
N GLU A 450 -1.77 -1.23 -19.11
CA GLU A 450 -0.45 -1.52 -18.57
C GLU A 450 -0.06 -0.59 -17.41
N LEU A 451 -0.36 0.71 -17.51
CA LEU A 451 -0.19 1.66 -16.41
C LEU A 451 -0.97 1.23 -15.17
N ALA A 452 -2.26 0.91 -15.33
CA ALA A 452 -3.11 0.42 -14.25
C ALA A 452 -2.52 -0.81 -13.57
N ARG A 453 -2.12 -1.82 -14.37
CA ARG A 453 -1.49 -3.05 -13.86
C ARG A 453 -0.26 -2.74 -13.01
N ARG A 454 0.66 -1.91 -13.50
CA ARG A 454 1.88 -1.55 -12.75
C ARG A 454 1.60 -0.83 -11.44
N LEU A 455 0.63 0.10 -11.44
CA LEU A 455 0.24 0.81 -10.22
C LEU A 455 -0.35 -0.13 -9.17
N VAL A 456 -1.25 -1.03 -9.58
CA VAL A 456 -1.80 -2.04 -8.65
C VAL A 456 -0.69 -2.91 -8.09
N ARG A 457 0.21 -3.42 -8.95
CA ARG A 457 1.35 -4.26 -8.53
C ARG A 457 2.23 -3.56 -7.50
N ALA A 458 2.56 -2.28 -7.75
CA ALA A 458 3.33 -1.46 -6.83
C ALA A 458 2.70 -1.44 -5.43
N VAL A 459 1.39 -1.18 -5.37
CA VAL A 459 0.63 -1.09 -4.11
C VAL A 459 0.57 -2.45 -3.42
N CYS A 460 0.24 -3.53 -4.13
CA CYS A 460 0.20 -4.87 -3.55
C CYS A 460 1.55 -5.30 -2.95
N LEU A 461 2.65 -5.01 -3.64
CA LEU A 461 4.00 -5.36 -3.18
C LEU A 461 4.45 -4.48 -2.00
N LEU A 462 4.10 -3.19 -2.02
CA LEU A 462 4.32 -2.29 -0.90
C LEU A 462 3.56 -2.78 0.35
N HIS A 463 2.29 -3.15 0.19
CA HIS A 463 1.46 -3.67 1.26
C HIS A 463 1.99 -5.02 1.78
N SER A 464 2.45 -5.89 0.88
CA SER A 464 3.10 -7.16 1.24
C SER A 464 4.33 -6.98 2.11
N SER A 465 5.03 -5.85 1.96
CA SER A 465 6.19 -5.49 2.78
C SER A 465 5.84 -4.88 4.15
N GLY A 466 4.57 -4.67 4.46
CA GLY A 466 4.13 -4.03 5.70
C GLY A 466 4.23 -2.51 5.69
N TRP A 467 4.08 -1.89 4.51
CA TRP A 467 4.19 -0.43 4.33
C TRP A 467 2.95 0.18 3.69
N LEU A 468 2.64 1.43 4.02
CA LEU A 468 1.48 2.19 3.54
C LEU A 468 1.93 3.43 2.78
N HIS A 469 1.36 3.70 1.61
CA HIS A 469 1.77 4.81 0.74
C HIS A 469 1.19 6.16 1.18
N LYS A 470 -0.10 6.22 1.50
CA LYS A 470 -0.82 7.42 1.98
C LYS A 470 -1.02 8.58 1.01
N ASN A 471 -0.55 8.46 -0.24
CA ASN A 471 -0.59 9.58 -1.20
C ASN A 471 -0.71 9.07 -2.65
N ILE A 472 -1.50 8.02 -2.86
CA ILE A 472 -1.72 7.47 -4.21
C ILE A 472 -2.67 8.41 -4.95
N ARG A 473 -2.15 9.13 -5.95
CA ARG A 473 -2.92 10.07 -6.77
C ARG A 473 -2.22 10.39 -8.09
N ALA A 474 -2.90 11.06 -9.01
CA ALA A 474 -2.33 11.35 -10.34
C ALA A 474 -1.10 12.28 -10.31
N GLU A 475 -0.94 13.10 -9.28
CA GLU A 475 0.25 13.95 -9.08
C GLU A 475 1.49 13.14 -8.68
N SER A 476 1.27 11.99 -8.05
CA SER A 476 2.31 11.08 -7.56
C SER A 476 2.79 10.08 -8.61
N VAL A 477 2.10 9.97 -9.74
CA VAL A 477 2.52 9.12 -10.86
C VAL A 477 3.31 9.98 -11.84
N MET A 478 4.60 9.70 -11.99
CA MET A 478 5.52 10.47 -12.83
C MET A 478 6.05 9.65 -14.00
N PHE A 479 6.40 10.32 -15.08
CA PHE A 479 7.03 9.74 -16.26
C PHE A 479 8.28 10.53 -16.60
N PHE A 480 9.33 9.81 -16.97
CA PHE A 480 10.60 10.41 -17.38
C PHE A 480 10.85 10.18 -18.88
N PRO A 481 11.39 11.19 -19.59
CA PRO A 481 11.72 11.06 -21.00
C PRO A 481 12.98 10.20 -21.19
N GLU A 482 12.83 8.89 -21.35
CA GLU A 482 13.97 7.96 -21.53
C GLU A 482 14.62 8.05 -22.91
N HIS A 483 13.85 8.34 -23.97
CA HIS A 483 14.31 8.32 -25.36
C HIS A 483 14.29 9.72 -25.96
N VAL A 484 15.47 10.29 -26.19
CA VAL A 484 15.67 11.40 -27.12
C VAL A 484 16.06 10.76 -28.43
N ASN A 485 15.17 10.74 -29.43
CA ASN A 485 15.58 10.37 -30.78
C ASN A 485 16.62 11.39 -31.24
N THR A 486 17.79 10.88 -31.63
CA THR A 486 18.89 11.64 -32.20
C THR A 486 18.38 12.57 -33.29
N LEU A 487 18.91 13.79 -33.29
CA LEU A 487 18.65 14.86 -34.25
C LEU A 487 18.46 14.28 -35.66
N GLN A 488 17.25 14.33 -36.20
CA GLN A 488 17.11 14.33 -37.66
C GLN A 488 17.78 15.63 -38.12
N GLU A 489 18.80 15.53 -38.95
CA GLU A 489 19.69 16.62 -39.39
C GLU A 489 18.95 17.85 -39.96
N ASP A 490 17.66 17.72 -40.26
CA ASP A 490 16.84 18.78 -40.87
C ASP A 490 15.82 19.47 -39.93
N ARG A 491 15.75 19.14 -38.63
CA ARG A 491 14.81 19.81 -37.69
C ARG A 491 15.41 20.06 -36.30
N TYR A 492 15.53 21.33 -35.91
CA TYR A 492 15.96 21.82 -34.58
C TYR A 492 15.00 21.52 -33.42
N GLU A 493 14.12 20.52 -33.53
CA GLU A 493 13.14 20.18 -32.48
C GLU A 493 13.36 18.76 -31.94
N VAL A 494 13.79 18.67 -30.68
CA VAL A 494 13.85 17.39 -29.96
C VAL A 494 12.43 16.88 -29.73
N LYS A 495 12.05 15.79 -30.40
CA LYS A 495 10.77 15.11 -30.18
C LYS A 495 10.87 14.24 -28.94
N ILE A 496 10.27 14.70 -27.85
CA ILE A 496 10.17 13.93 -26.59
C ILE A 496 8.95 13.01 -26.70
N GLU A 497 9.18 11.71 -26.53
CA GLU A 497 8.10 10.72 -26.45
C GLU A 497 7.94 10.21 -25.02
N ILE A 498 6.71 10.28 -24.49
CA ILE A 498 6.37 9.80 -23.16
C ILE A 498 5.56 8.52 -23.29
N ASP A 499 6.14 7.43 -22.78
CA ASP A 499 5.49 6.13 -22.68
C ASP A 499 4.84 5.98 -21.30
N VAL A 500 3.51 6.13 -21.24
CA VAL A 500 2.78 6.07 -19.97
C VAL A 500 2.73 4.68 -19.35
N SER A 501 3.18 3.64 -20.07
CA SER A 501 3.34 2.29 -19.52
C SER A 501 4.56 2.16 -18.60
N LYS A 502 5.41 3.18 -18.49
CA LYS A 502 6.61 3.19 -17.62
C LYS A 502 6.50 4.24 -16.50
N PRO A 503 5.58 4.06 -15.53
CA PRO A 503 5.45 5.01 -14.43
C PRO A 503 6.60 4.89 -13.42
N SER A 504 6.89 6.01 -12.77
CA SER A 504 7.53 6.08 -11.46
C SER A 504 6.52 6.57 -10.44
N LEU A 505 6.21 5.76 -9.43
CA LEU A 505 5.35 6.13 -8.32
C LEU A 505 6.19 6.90 -7.28
N MET A 506 5.74 8.10 -6.93
CA MET A 506 6.40 9.05 -6.02
C MET A 506 5.42 9.49 -4.92
N GLY A 507 5.83 10.43 -4.05
CA GLY A 507 5.02 10.85 -2.91
C GLY A 507 5.17 9.94 -1.69
N TYR A 508 6.17 9.06 -1.69
CA TYR A 508 6.53 8.24 -0.54
C TYR A 508 6.97 9.06 0.67
N ILE A 509 7.27 10.34 0.48
CA ILE A 509 7.57 11.25 1.58
C ILE A 509 6.43 11.34 2.63
N PHE A 510 5.19 10.93 2.31
CA PHE A 510 4.05 10.83 3.24
C PHE A 510 3.77 9.42 3.78
N SER A 511 4.50 8.44 3.27
CA SER A 511 4.35 7.01 3.55
C SER A 511 4.82 6.66 4.97
N ARG A 512 4.49 5.45 5.44
CA ARG A 512 4.85 4.98 6.78
C ARG A 512 4.78 3.46 6.87
N PRO A 513 5.45 2.84 7.86
CA PRO A 513 5.19 1.44 8.18
C PRO A 513 3.75 1.26 8.67
N ASP A 514 3.17 0.12 8.35
CA ASP A 514 1.94 -0.34 9.00
C ASP A 514 2.28 -0.67 10.46
N ASN A 515 1.56 -0.07 11.40
CA ASN A 515 1.77 -0.25 12.83
C ASN A 515 0.59 -0.98 13.52
N ILE A 516 -0.37 -1.49 12.75
CA ILE A 516 -1.48 -2.28 13.29
C ILE A 516 -0.98 -3.70 13.53
N ILE A 517 -0.24 -3.90 14.62
CA ILE A 517 0.10 -5.24 15.14
C ILE A 517 -1.17 -5.82 15.77
N ILE A 518 -1.67 -6.92 15.23
CA ILE A 518 -2.76 -7.66 15.84
C ILE A 518 -2.11 -8.60 16.88
N PRO A 519 -2.45 -8.47 18.17
CA PRO A 519 -2.00 -9.44 19.14
C PRO A 519 -2.65 -10.79 18.81
N THR A 520 -1.84 -11.83 18.64
CA THR A 520 -2.27 -13.21 18.38
C THR A 520 -3.06 -13.83 19.54
N ASN A 521 -3.17 -13.12 20.67
CA ASN A 521 -4.07 -13.46 21.77
C ASN A 521 -5.01 -12.28 22.00
N PRO A 522 -6.34 -12.48 22.01
CA PRO A 522 -7.26 -11.43 22.45
C PRO A 522 -6.83 -10.98 23.85
N PRO A 523 -6.65 -9.67 24.12
CA PRO A 523 -6.46 -9.22 25.49
C PRO A 523 -7.69 -9.68 26.27
N SER A 524 -7.46 -10.49 27.32
CA SER A 524 -8.50 -10.87 28.26
C SER A 524 -9.31 -9.63 28.61
N ALA A 525 -10.61 -9.66 28.33
CA ALA A 525 -11.50 -8.52 28.53
C ALA A 525 -11.22 -7.90 29.92
N PRO A 526 -11.05 -6.57 30.03
CA PRO A 526 -10.89 -5.95 31.33
C PRO A 526 -12.11 -6.32 32.16
N LYS A 527 -11.88 -6.96 33.31
CA LYS A 527 -12.94 -7.23 34.28
C LYS A 527 -13.53 -5.87 34.65
N ILE A 528 -14.77 -5.65 34.24
CA ILE A 528 -15.57 -4.50 34.69
C ILE A 528 -15.84 -4.75 36.17
N GLU A 529 -15.00 -4.19 37.04
CA GLU A 529 -15.34 -4.01 38.43
C GLU A 529 -16.47 -2.99 38.48
N ARG A 530 -17.67 -3.44 38.87
CA ARG A 530 -18.80 -2.56 39.16
C ARG A 530 -18.47 -1.77 40.43
N PRO A 531 -18.43 -0.42 40.39
CA PRO A 531 -18.37 0.36 41.62
C PRO A 531 -19.74 0.28 42.31
N GLY A 532 -19.74 -0.24 43.53
CA GLY A 532 -20.92 -0.31 44.39
C GLY A 532 -21.36 1.06 44.91
N ASP A 533 -22.67 1.15 45.10
CA ASP A 533 -23.45 2.02 45.99
C ASP A 533 -22.79 3.31 46.52
N PHE A 534 -23.16 4.45 45.92
CA PHE A 534 -23.19 5.72 46.63
C PHE A 534 -24.58 6.34 46.57
N ARG A 535 -25.16 6.54 47.76
CA ARG A 535 -26.49 7.08 48.06
C ARG A 535 -26.61 8.56 47.67
N TYR A 536 -27.74 8.93 47.09
CA TYR A 536 -28.20 10.31 46.98
C TYR A 536 -28.71 10.86 48.32
N PRO A 537 -28.57 12.17 48.56
CA PRO A 537 -29.60 12.94 49.24
C PRO A 537 -30.20 14.01 48.33
N GLU A 538 -31.52 14.18 48.48
CA GLU A 538 -32.41 15.08 47.74
C GLU A 538 -32.30 16.57 48.12
N SER A 539 -32.68 17.40 47.14
CA SER A 539 -33.43 18.68 47.19
C SER A 539 -32.92 19.87 48.01
N SER A 540 -32.80 21.05 47.37
CA SER A 540 -33.82 22.14 47.42
C SER A 540 -33.27 23.50 46.93
N GLU A 541 -34.04 24.20 46.08
CA GLU A 541 -34.22 25.68 45.97
C GLU A 541 -32.97 26.58 45.64
N MET A 542 -32.99 27.69 44.89
CA MET A 542 -33.97 28.54 44.21
C MET A 542 -33.21 29.54 43.27
N SER A 543 -33.91 30.05 42.23
CA SER A 543 -33.77 31.33 41.46
C SER A 543 -32.50 32.20 41.57
N THR A 544 -31.94 32.83 40.51
CA THR A 544 -32.48 34.02 39.81
C THR A 544 -31.55 34.51 38.67
N VAL A 545 -32.12 34.77 37.48
CA VAL A 545 -32.10 36.03 36.68
C VAL A 545 -30.83 36.50 35.92
N TRP A 546 -30.99 36.46 34.58
CA TRP A 546 -30.56 37.34 33.47
C TRP A 546 -29.44 38.38 33.66
N ASP A 547 -28.50 38.46 32.69
CA ASP A 547 -28.54 39.60 31.76
C ASP A 547 -27.81 39.36 30.43
N ASN A 548 -28.45 39.81 29.35
CA ASN A 548 -27.94 39.95 28.00
C ASN A 548 -27.52 41.41 27.83
N GLN A 549 -26.32 41.69 27.33
CA GLN A 549 -26.07 42.99 26.72
C GLN A 549 -25.27 42.87 25.42
N TYR A 550 -25.98 43.19 24.34
CA TYR A 550 -25.45 43.47 23.01
C TYR A 550 -24.56 44.71 23.06
N GLY A 551 -23.46 44.65 22.33
CA GLY A 551 -22.67 45.80 21.90
C GLY A 551 -22.22 45.59 20.47
N GLU A 552 -23.03 46.08 19.52
CA GLU A 552 -22.62 46.30 18.13
C GLU A 552 -21.43 47.27 18.10
N SER A 553 -20.42 46.95 17.30
CA SER A 553 -19.50 47.96 16.78
C SER A 553 -19.12 47.61 15.33
N GLU A 554 -19.59 48.46 14.42
CA GLU A 554 -19.24 48.50 13.01
C GLU A 554 -17.73 48.68 12.83
N TRP A 555 -17.10 47.86 11.99
CA TRP A 555 -15.85 48.20 11.32
C TRP A 555 -15.91 47.77 9.86
N GLN A 556 -15.79 48.76 8.98
CA GLN A 556 -15.81 48.60 7.53
C GLN A 556 -14.56 47.90 6.99
N PRO A 557 -14.67 47.18 5.85
CA PRO A 557 -13.69 46.19 5.41
C PRO A 557 -12.52 46.82 4.64
N ARG A 558 -11.29 46.61 5.13
CA ARG A 558 -10.06 46.84 4.36
C ARG A 558 -9.63 45.51 3.72
N LYS A 559 -9.83 45.45 2.40
CA LYS A 559 -9.45 44.36 1.47
C LYS A 559 -7.98 43.95 1.64
N GLN A 560 -7.72 42.69 2.00
CA GLN A 560 -6.48 41.95 1.68
C GLN A 560 -6.70 40.44 1.93
N THR A 561 -6.57 39.63 0.88
CA THR A 561 -6.69 38.16 0.88
C THR A 561 -5.34 37.47 1.11
N PRO A 562 -5.24 36.40 1.93
CA PRO A 562 -4.12 35.45 1.91
C PRO A 562 -4.41 34.24 1.00
N ARG A 563 -3.50 33.89 0.06
CA ARG A 563 -3.51 32.65 -0.76
C ARG A 563 -2.58 31.58 -0.19
N SER A 564 -3.14 30.36 -0.10
CA SER A 564 -2.60 29.00 -0.28
C SER A 564 -1.08 28.77 -0.29
N ALA A 565 -0.63 27.95 0.67
CA ALA A 565 0.73 27.44 0.78
C ALA A 565 1.09 26.43 -0.33
N SER A 566 2.33 26.59 -0.79
CA SER A 566 2.98 25.96 -1.95
C SER A 566 3.37 24.50 -1.74
N ILE A 567 3.03 23.64 -2.71
CA ILE A 567 3.80 22.45 -3.09
C ILE A 567 4.03 22.55 -4.60
N TYR A 568 4.90 23.44 -5.08
CA TYR A 568 5.65 23.26 -6.33
C TYR A 568 6.87 24.21 -6.34
N GLY A 569 8.00 23.70 -6.82
CA GLY A 569 9.25 24.45 -6.95
C GLY A 569 9.10 25.75 -7.74
N ARG A 570 9.83 26.78 -7.26
CA ARG A 570 9.94 28.15 -7.78
C ARG A 570 9.84 28.24 -9.31
N ASN A 571 8.90 29.06 -9.78
CA ASN A 571 9.17 30.04 -10.84
C ASN A 571 8.93 31.41 -10.20
N MET A 572 9.99 32.24 -10.12
CA MET A 572 9.89 33.61 -9.65
C MET A 572 9.42 34.55 -10.77
N LEU A 573 8.75 35.62 -10.33
CA LEU A 573 8.31 36.84 -11.02
C LEU A 573 6.93 36.80 -11.70
N GLY A 574 5.96 37.48 -11.07
CA GLY A 574 4.74 37.97 -11.70
C GLY A 574 3.50 38.02 -10.79
N LYS A 575 3.26 39.20 -10.20
CA LYS A 575 2.00 39.80 -9.67
C LYS A 575 0.85 38.92 -9.13
N VAL A 576 0.39 39.31 -7.94
CA VAL A 576 -0.63 38.70 -7.08
C VAL A 576 -2.05 39.10 -7.49
N ASP A 577 -2.94 38.11 -7.63
CA ASP A 577 -4.41 38.25 -7.60
C ASP A 577 -5.04 37.23 -6.62
N SER A 578 -6.19 37.60 -6.05
CA SER A 578 -6.80 37.20 -4.77
C SER A 578 -7.44 35.80 -4.67
N ALA A 579 -7.45 35.22 -3.46
CA ALA A 579 -8.12 33.98 -3.06
C ALA A 579 -9.60 34.21 -2.68
N ASP A 580 -10.46 33.24 -2.99
CA ASP A 580 -11.75 33.02 -2.31
C ASP A 580 -11.95 31.50 -2.07
N ASP A 581 -12.77 31.20 -1.06
CA ASP A 581 -13.03 29.99 -0.27
C ASP A 581 -12.93 28.56 -0.88
N THR A 582 -12.20 27.67 -0.19
CA THR A 582 -12.64 26.29 0.15
C THR A 582 -11.99 25.80 1.46
N LYS A 583 -12.82 25.43 2.43
CA LYS A 583 -12.41 24.82 3.72
C LYS A 583 -12.04 23.35 3.56
N GLU A 584 -10.88 23.06 2.97
CA GLU A 584 -10.23 21.75 3.16
C GLU A 584 -9.35 21.82 4.41
N THR A 585 -9.71 21.11 5.47
CA THR A 585 -8.93 21.08 6.72
C THR A 585 -7.59 20.38 6.48
N ASN A 586 -6.58 21.17 6.13
CA ASN A 586 -5.23 20.70 5.86
C ASN A 586 -4.49 20.44 7.18
N ILE A 587 -4.70 19.24 7.76
CA ILE A 587 -3.95 18.81 8.93
C ILE A 587 -2.58 18.34 8.43
N SER A 588 -1.53 19.14 8.66
CA SER A 588 -0.12 18.75 8.43
C SER A 588 0.23 18.32 6.98
N GLY A 589 -0.33 18.98 5.97
CA GLY A 589 -0.04 18.70 4.56
C GLY A 589 -0.83 17.53 3.96
N PHE A 590 -1.87 17.06 4.65
CA PHE A 590 -2.77 16.00 4.20
C PHE A 590 -4.11 16.64 3.80
N THR A 591 -4.51 16.50 2.53
CA THR A 591 -5.80 16.97 2.02
C THR A 591 -6.82 15.84 2.14
N LEU A 592 -7.92 16.09 2.88
CA LEU A 592 -9.08 15.20 2.92
C LEU A 592 -9.94 15.49 1.69
N ASP A 593 -9.48 15.01 0.54
CA ASP A 593 -10.14 15.18 -0.76
C ASP A 593 -10.86 13.89 -1.20
N TYR A 594 -11.22 13.79 -2.48
CA TYR A 594 -11.92 12.62 -3.03
C TYR A 594 -11.04 11.36 -3.17
N TYR A 595 -9.70 11.45 -3.06
CA TYR A 595 -8.84 10.26 -2.97
C TYR A 595 -8.90 9.61 -1.59
N GLN A 596 -9.34 10.33 -0.56
CA GLN A 596 -9.41 9.78 0.79
C GLN A 596 -10.69 8.97 1.00
N HIS A 597 -10.53 7.79 1.59
CA HIS A 597 -11.63 6.88 1.87
C HIS A 597 -12.68 7.53 2.81
N PRO A 598 -14.00 7.32 2.59
CA PRO A 598 -15.09 7.86 3.41
C PRO A 598 -14.90 7.73 4.92
N ALA A 599 -14.46 6.56 5.40
CA ALA A 599 -14.22 6.34 6.83
C ALA A 599 -13.13 7.23 7.44
N LYS A 600 -12.18 7.71 6.63
CA LYS A 600 -11.14 8.66 7.05
C LYS A 600 -11.66 10.09 7.11
N HIS A 601 -12.64 10.43 6.27
CA HIS A 601 -13.40 11.68 6.40
C HIS A 601 -14.28 11.68 7.64
N ALA A 602 -14.93 10.54 7.92
CA ALA A 602 -15.78 10.37 9.10
C ALA A 602 -15.00 10.46 10.41
N ASP A 603 -13.79 9.90 10.45
CA ASP A 603 -12.88 10.05 11.58
C ASP A 603 -11.46 10.44 11.11
N PRO A 604 -11.17 11.76 11.03
CA PRO A 604 -9.84 12.25 10.66
C PRO A 604 -8.74 11.83 11.64
N LYS A 605 -9.06 11.44 12.88
CA LYS A 605 -8.07 10.99 13.88
C LYS A 605 -7.75 9.50 13.73
N ARG A 606 -8.59 8.72 13.04
CA ARG A 606 -8.35 7.30 12.76
C ARG A 606 -7.01 7.09 12.07
N LEU A 607 -6.27 6.07 12.49
CA LEU A 607 -5.02 5.70 11.84
C LEU A 607 -5.28 5.29 10.38
N TYR A 608 -4.35 5.68 9.49
CA TYR A 608 -4.41 5.31 8.08
C TYR A 608 -4.16 3.81 7.89
N ARG A 609 -4.80 3.18 6.90
CA ARG A 609 -4.82 1.71 6.68
C ARG A 609 -4.64 1.34 5.21
N HIS A 610 -4.40 0.05 4.96
CA HIS A 610 -4.30 -0.52 3.62
C HIS A 610 -5.53 -0.21 2.75
N ALA A 611 -6.73 -0.38 3.32
CA ALA A 611 -7.99 -0.11 2.60
C ALA A 611 -8.08 1.32 2.03
N TYR A 612 -7.41 2.29 2.66
CA TYR A 612 -7.42 3.68 2.18
C TYR A 612 -6.50 3.88 0.97
N ASP A 613 -5.38 3.15 0.91
CA ASP A 613 -4.54 3.10 -0.30
C ASP A 613 -5.28 2.41 -1.46
N VAL A 614 -6.00 1.32 -1.19
CA VAL A 614 -6.80 0.62 -2.22
C VAL A 614 -7.94 1.48 -2.74
N TYR A 615 -8.63 2.22 -1.86
CA TYR A 615 -9.64 3.20 -2.28
C TYR A 615 -9.02 4.31 -3.16
N SER A 616 -7.89 4.89 -2.72
CA SER A 616 -7.16 5.91 -3.49
C SER A 616 -6.74 5.38 -4.86
N LEU A 617 -6.32 4.12 -4.93
CA LEU A 617 -6.02 3.42 -6.17
C LEU A 617 -7.26 3.27 -7.06
N GLY A 618 -8.43 2.95 -6.50
CA GLY A 618 -9.70 2.91 -7.25
C GLY A 618 -10.03 4.24 -7.94
N ILE A 619 -9.85 5.36 -7.21
CA ILE A 619 -10.00 6.71 -7.77
C ILE A 619 -9.00 6.97 -8.90
N LEU A 620 -7.72 6.64 -8.69
CA LEU A 620 -6.68 6.77 -9.69
C LEU A 620 -6.95 5.93 -10.95
N LEU A 621 -7.51 4.72 -10.79
CA LEU A 621 -7.90 3.86 -11.90
C LEU A 621 -9.08 4.44 -12.70
N ILE A 622 -10.01 5.18 -12.08
CA ILE A 622 -11.02 5.94 -12.84
C ILE A 622 -10.33 6.95 -13.77
N GLU A 623 -9.40 7.72 -13.22
CA GLU A 623 -8.69 8.75 -13.99
C GLU A 623 -7.85 8.16 -15.13
N VAL A 624 -7.20 7.02 -14.88
CA VAL A 624 -6.46 6.28 -15.92
C VAL A 624 -7.41 5.72 -16.99
N GLY A 625 -8.51 5.08 -16.59
CA GLY A 625 -9.47 4.45 -17.50
C GLY A 625 -10.18 5.47 -18.42
N LEU A 626 -10.67 6.58 -17.86
CA LEU A 626 -11.34 7.63 -18.65
C LEU A 626 -10.36 8.64 -19.29
N TRP A 627 -9.10 8.64 -18.83
CA TRP A 627 -8.06 9.61 -19.18
C TRP A 627 -8.48 11.06 -18.92
N LYS A 628 -9.15 11.30 -17.79
CA LYS A 628 -9.71 12.59 -17.35
C LYS A 628 -9.45 12.77 -15.85
N SER A 629 -9.27 14.01 -15.40
CA SER A 629 -9.11 14.30 -13.97
C SER A 629 -10.47 14.44 -13.30
N LEU A 630 -10.62 13.88 -12.10
CA LEU A 630 -11.88 13.97 -11.37
C LEU A 630 -12.14 15.40 -10.81
N LYS A 631 -11.08 16.18 -10.58
CA LYS A 631 -11.18 17.58 -10.10
C LYS A 631 -12.07 18.46 -11.00
N SER A 632 -12.02 18.27 -12.32
CA SER A 632 -12.80 19.08 -13.27
C SER A 632 -14.30 18.75 -13.25
N ASP A 633 -14.66 17.53 -12.87
CA ASP A 633 -16.05 17.08 -12.83
C ASP A 633 -16.73 17.46 -11.51
N GLU A 634 -16.02 17.41 -10.36
CA GLU A 634 -16.56 17.90 -9.07
C GLU A 634 -16.84 19.41 -9.10
N SER A 635 -15.91 20.19 -9.64
CA SER A 635 -16.09 21.64 -9.80
C SER A 635 -17.22 21.98 -10.77
N SER A 636 -17.62 21.06 -11.65
CA SER A 636 -18.79 21.22 -12.53
C SER A 636 -20.10 20.75 -11.88
N ALA A 637 -20.03 19.76 -10.99
CA ALA A 637 -21.18 19.21 -10.28
C ALA A 637 -21.72 20.16 -9.20
N SER A 638 -20.86 20.97 -8.57
CA SER A 638 -21.26 22.02 -7.64
C SER A 638 -22.12 23.12 -8.28
N TYR A 639 -21.97 23.38 -9.58
CA TYR A 639 -22.77 24.39 -10.31
C TYR A 639 -24.05 23.86 -10.96
N ARG A 640 -24.20 22.54 -11.14
CA ARG A 640 -25.39 21.98 -11.82
C ARG A 640 -26.66 21.99 -10.95
N HIS A 641 -26.54 22.31 -9.66
CA HIS A 641 -27.68 22.37 -8.75
C HIS A 641 -27.69 23.63 -7.87
N PRO A 642 -27.96 24.83 -8.42
CA PRO A 642 -28.15 26.05 -7.61
C PRO A 642 -29.42 26.01 -6.74
N GLY A 643 -30.28 25.00 -6.89
CA GLY A 643 -31.59 24.89 -6.21
C GLY A 643 -31.77 23.69 -5.28
N TYR A 644 -30.74 22.84 -5.09
CA TYR A 644 -30.85 21.59 -4.31
C TYR A 644 -30.02 21.55 -3.03
N ASN A 645 -29.37 22.65 -2.64
CA ASN A 645 -28.72 22.77 -1.32
C ASN A 645 -29.73 22.94 -0.15
N ASN A 646 -31.04 22.98 -0.42
CA ASN A 646 -32.11 23.06 0.57
C ASN A 646 -33.03 21.83 0.59
N SER A 647 -32.57 20.66 0.14
CA SER A 647 -33.30 19.41 0.41
C SER A 647 -33.02 18.97 1.86
N PRO A 648 -34.05 18.76 2.71
CA PRO A 648 -33.88 18.32 4.11
C PRO A 648 -33.27 16.91 4.25
N TYR A 649 -32.97 16.24 3.13
CA TYR A 649 -32.36 14.91 3.08
C TYR A 649 -30.86 14.92 2.74
N TYR A 650 -30.25 16.09 2.49
CA TYR A 650 -28.79 16.19 2.38
C TYR A 650 -28.18 16.24 3.78
N ASN A 651 -27.88 15.07 4.33
CA ASN A 651 -26.99 14.98 5.48
C ASN A 651 -25.57 15.26 4.99
N GLU A 652 -25.04 16.45 5.26
CA GLU A 652 -23.58 16.72 5.22
C GLU A 652 -22.76 15.72 6.07
N GLU A 653 -23.44 14.94 6.92
CA GLU A 653 -22.89 13.87 7.75
C GLU A 653 -22.64 12.53 7.02
N ASP A 654 -23.25 12.26 5.85
CA ASP A 654 -22.99 10.98 5.16
C ASP A 654 -21.70 11.04 4.32
N HIS A 655 -20.59 10.73 4.99
CA HIS A 655 -19.26 10.64 4.38
C HIS A 655 -19.16 9.64 3.20
N TYR A 656 -20.14 8.73 3.01
CA TYR A 656 -20.17 7.76 1.92
C TYR A 656 -20.94 8.24 0.68
N GLU A 657 -21.71 9.33 0.78
CA GLU A 657 -22.47 9.89 -0.35
C GLU A 657 -21.55 10.30 -1.52
N ARG A 658 -20.37 10.87 -1.22
CA ARG A 658 -19.38 11.22 -2.25
C ARG A 658 -18.94 9.99 -3.05
N ARG A 659 -18.66 8.87 -2.37
CA ARG A 659 -18.29 7.60 -3.03
C ARG A 659 -19.42 7.12 -3.95
N ARG A 660 -20.68 7.16 -3.46
CA ARG A 660 -21.85 6.74 -4.25
C ARG A 660 -21.97 7.55 -5.55
N ARG A 661 -21.85 8.88 -5.48
CA ARG A 661 -21.87 9.76 -6.65
C ARG A 661 -20.73 9.49 -7.64
N ILE A 662 -19.51 9.26 -7.14
CA ILE A 662 -18.38 8.90 -8.00
C ILE A 662 -18.68 7.60 -8.75
N CYS A 663 -19.22 6.59 -8.07
CA CYS A 663 -19.63 5.34 -8.69
C CYS A 663 -20.71 5.56 -9.76
N GLU A 664 -21.79 6.27 -9.43
CA GLU A 664 -22.91 6.54 -10.34
C GLU A 664 -22.49 7.33 -11.59
N ASN A 665 -21.60 8.33 -11.43
CA ASN A 665 -21.20 9.20 -12.52
C ASN A 665 -20.18 8.58 -13.49
N HIS A 666 -19.33 7.66 -13.00
CA HIS A 666 -18.14 7.23 -13.75
C HIS A 666 -18.14 5.75 -14.13
N LEU A 667 -18.82 4.85 -13.41
CA LEU A 667 -18.72 3.41 -13.68
C LEU A 667 -19.31 3.01 -15.03
N ASP A 668 -20.45 3.57 -15.43
CA ASP A 668 -21.05 3.26 -16.74
C ASP A 668 -20.16 3.75 -17.90
N SER A 669 -19.56 4.93 -17.74
CA SER A 669 -18.58 5.45 -18.71
C SER A 669 -17.33 4.56 -18.77
N LEU A 670 -16.86 4.05 -17.64
CA LEU A 670 -15.74 3.11 -17.58
C LEU A 670 -16.07 1.77 -18.25
N ARG A 671 -17.28 1.23 -18.03
CA ARG A 671 -17.73 0.00 -18.72
C ARG A 671 -17.70 0.20 -20.24
N TRP A 672 -18.16 1.35 -20.71
CA TRP A 672 -18.15 1.67 -22.13
C TRP A 672 -16.74 1.88 -22.70
N GLU A 673 -15.86 2.60 -22.00
CA GLU A 673 -14.52 2.93 -22.51
C GLU A 673 -13.45 1.84 -22.28
N CYS A 674 -13.59 1.03 -21.21
CA CYS A 674 -12.57 0.09 -20.73
C CYS A 674 -13.08 -1.35 -20.55
N GLY A 675 -14.38 -1.59 -20.71
CA GLY A 675 -15.01 -2.90 -20.52
C GLY A 675 -15.41 -3.20 -19.07
N ASP A 676 -16.27 -4.21 -18.92
CA ASP A 676 -16.84 -4.59 -17.62
C ASP A 676 -15.78 -5.01 -16.60
N THR A 677 -14.78 -5.79 -17.00
CA THR A 677 -13.71 -6.26 -16.11
C THR A 677 -12.97 -5.11 -15.44
N TYR A 678 -12.63 -4.05 -16.19
CA TYR A 678 -11.93 -2.90 -15.65
C TYR A 678 -12.84 -2.11 -14.68
N ALA A 679 -14.11 -1.92 -15.04
CA ALA A 679 -15.08 -1.22 -14.19
C ALA A 679 -15.37 -1.99 -12.88
N ASP A 680 -15.47 -3.32 -12.95
CA ASP A 680 -15.68 -4.18 -11.78
C ASP A 680 -14.48 -4.16 -10.82
N VAL A 681 -13.26 -4.11 -11.37
CA VAL A 681 -12.03 -3.86 -10.60
C VAL A 681 -12.11 -2.54 -9.85
N VAL A 682 -12.43 -1.44 -10.56
CA VAL A 682 -12.56 -0.11 -9.96
C VAL A 682 -13.61 -0.11 -8.85
N LEU A 683 -14.78 -0.68 -9.12
CA LEU A 683 -15.85 -0.79 -8.13
C LEU A 683 -15.39 -1.55 -6.88
N SER A 684 -14.67 -2.66 -7.06
CA SER A 684 -14.15 -3.46 -5.95
C SER A 684 -13.17 -2.68 -5.08
N CYS A 685 -12.31 -1.84 -5.68
CA CYS A 685 -11.43 -0.94 -4.95
C CYS A 685 -12.18 0.13 -4.16
N LEU A 686 -13.24 0.72 -4.74
CA LEU A 686 -14.01 1.78 -4.09
C LEU A 686 -14.90 1.25 -2.94
N MET A 687 -15.37 0.02 -3.07
CA MET A 687 -16.25 -0.65 -2.10
C MET A 687 -15.50 -1.44 -1.02
N ILE A 688 -14.17 -1.30 -0.95
CA ILE A 688 -13.35 -2.00 0.04
C ILE A 688 -13.83 -1.72 1.47
N ASP A 689 -13.88 -2.77 2.29
CA ASP A 689 -14.15 -2.64 3.72
C ASP A 689 -12.91 -2.13 4.44
N SER A 690 -13.13 -1.26 5.43
CA SER A 690 -12.08 -0.67 6.26
C SER A 690 -12.04 -1.26 7.68
N SER A 691 -12.70 -2.40 7.93
CA SER A 691 -12.60 -3.17 9.17
C SER A 691 -11.14 -3.55 9.50
N ASP A 692 -10.85 -3.74 10.79
CA ASP A 692 -9.51 -4.11 11.29
C ASP A 692 -9.33 -5.59 11.61
N ASP A 693 -10.40 -6.38 11.54
CA ASP A 693 -10.31 -7.79 11.92
C ASP A 693 -9.43 -8.59 10.95
N GLU A 694 -8.87 -9.70 11.43
CA GLU A 694 -7.97 -10.56 10.62
C GLU A 694 -8.66 -11.12 9.38
N VAL A 695 -9.99 -11.30 9.44
CA VAL A 695 -10.79 -11.79 8.31
C VAL A 695 -10.79 -10.73 7.21
N ALA A 696 -11.08 -9.48 7.53
CA ALA A 696 -11.05 -8.34 6.62
C ALA A 696 -9.66 -8.14 6.01
N LYS A 697 -8.58 -8.32 6.77
CA LYS A 697 -7.20 -8.26 6.23
C LYS A 697 -6.89 -9.42 5.28
N ALA A 698 -7.36 -10.63 5.57
CA ALA A 698 -7.23 -11.77 4.65
C ALA A 698 -8.03 -11.52 3.36
N SER A 699 -9.27 -11.03 3.49
CA SER A 699 -10.11 -10.64 2.37
C SER A 699 -9.50 -9.49 1.55
N GLU A 700 -8.82 -8.54 2.18
CA GLU A 700 -8.11 -7.46 1.49
C GLU A 700 -6.92 -7.97 0.68
N ARG A 701 -6.13 -8.90 1.23
CA ARG A 701 -5.03 -9.55 0.50
C ARG A 701 -5.56 -10.30 -0.71
N GLU A 702 -6.65 -11.03 -0.50
CA GLU A 702 -7.33 -11.76 -1.56
C GLU A 702 -7.85 -10.81 -2.65
N LEU A 703 -8.50 -9.71 -2.25
CA LEU A 703 -8.98 -8.67 -3.16
C LEU A 703 -7.84 -8.07 -3.99
N CYS A 704 -6.71 -7.72 -3.38
CA CYS A 704 -5.53 -7.22 -4.07
C CYS A 704 -5.03 -8.19 -5.16
N GLY A 705 -4.92 -9.48 -4.83
CA GLY A 705 -4.55 -10.49 -5.82
C GLY A 705 -5.57 -10.61 -6.97
N ARG A 706 -6.87 -10.47 -6.66
CA ARG A 706 -7.97 -10.61 -7.63
C ARG A 706 -7.95 -9.44 -8.59
N ILE A 707 -7.75 -8.22 -8.08
CA ILE A 707 -7.61 -7.00 -8.88
C ILE A 707 -6.47 -7.15 -9.91
N VAL A 708 -5.31 -7.67 -9.52
CA VAL A 708 -4.20 -7.92 -10.46
C VAL A 708 -4.63 -8.92 -11.54
N ALA A 709 -5.23 -10.04 -11.14
CA ALA A 709 -5.66 -11.11 -12.05
C ALA A 709 -6.75 -10.66 -13.04
N ASP A 710 -7.64 -9.77 -12.62
CA ASP A 710 -8.73 -9.25 -13.45
C ASP A 710 -8.22 -8.21 -14.44
N LEU A 711 -7.31 -7.31 -14.01
CA LEU A 711 -6.65 -6.36 -14.91
C LEU A 711 -5.78 -7.04 -15.98
N GLU A 712 -5.23 -8.23 -15.71
CA GLU A 712 -4.51 -9.03 -16.71
C GLU A 712 -5.40 -9.52 -17.86
N ASN A 713 -6.72 -9.58 -17.64
CA ASN A 713 -7.69 -9.95 -18.69
C ASN A 713 -8.16 -8.74 -19.50
N CYS A 714 -7.76 -7.51 -19.13
CA CYS A 714 -8.07 -6.31 -19.89
C CYS A 714 -7.13 -6.21 -21.10
N GLN A 715 -7.68 -6.32 -22.31
CA GLN A 715 -6.95 -6.21 -23.58
C GLN A 715 -7.63 -5.16 -24.45
N ALA A 716 -6.83 -4.41 -25.22
CA ALA A 716 -7.25 -3.22 -25.96
C ALA A 716 -7.71 -3.50 -27.38
#